data_AF-A0A842S0U5-F1
#
_entry.id   AF-A0A842S0U5-F1
#
_cell.length_a   1.000
_cell.length_b   1.000
_cell.length_c   1.000
_cell.angle_alpha   90.00
_cell.angle_beta   90.00
_cell.angle_gamma   90.00
#
_symmetry.space_group_name_H-M   'P 1'
#
loop_
_entity.id
_entity.type
_entity.pdbx_description
1 polymer ?
#
loop_
_entity_poly.entity_id
_entity_poly.type
_entity_poly.pdbx_seq_one_letter_code
_entity_poly.pdbx_strand_id
1 'polypeptide(L)'
;MLDDLSSQSQNFEIDWLLHSRGNLTVGTDGQSISYKVPSYLSNDIISLNTSFLGNIKSITEGEGVFCPKNYKEGDNYPDVDTSYIKARYSGNQNPIMASILYPKNDSDISQAYPLIIEKQSDFYQIGDNDYIYYADRITTLQTSSPKLNFTGTLLFMRQNESAANDLEYYFLQSSKKFEFESNFKFYSTRTVSNFLISYENNTQISGYINSGPTQITLSTSWPVQMLKLNGQNQTFTNSSSQITFQIQGPSSFVISKTNNSRSLEKNYLTEDAPTRVIPSKSVYGFDLDLLSGLSHPYILFNQTELVNFRNKINDPTKPWFTWYNEYLSDYPNIDDVLINDPNLYEDDQRYHNVYNLLLKFAIENNQTALEKIKDYLLDMESLTHYSSDLRRAKNVRAYATAYDIVYNNLSVSEQTTIGSLLYSHAAPLMRMDLYHRNNHRVVDAGALGMAGLALKNKEMIDIAQHTILDYFYVQNPADGGSFEGYSYISFALYEIMTFISGLKKLSAFNFFEDEKIIATLDYIAETLGPLGMPGSFEDCTFDKDIQEVLLYSAAQMNDTDPSRAQRYQYIWEQRQNNTQYSSSSIYGYLKGEDTTFERIVCYSVNDTITSKPVTNQKEVWKESSMAFLRSGDQDGLFMPFSCKNYDQNHPHQDENSFELWAFGAYIANNPGYPGWGKKFHTWAQSTEGANSLLIGGSGQLQVEANGLSSSISSPYFSMVYGEGSELYNDTGSFNYAPEPYLLLIGNFAFLFIVGISFIMISTKKDIKLTRIDKLKQKVSSTTKKVFRSDEFELPEQELSKLKILNMLFLHPFRLQRYLNQYDYMEKYSRFIRRFISFFLIGLMMLIFLISCIDVNNTIIYHSQYHEDKYNIVFDILPYVILGIFTIGTLLIGLITFGFIKLYGSINKFLVRYLQTERPDISKAKLKISSRMSSFWTFPLIIFSGFVIYLTTVQQLNVAIHGLWTELNSINDVYDIVVTVLIGVIYNFGYILIFSLPFLVLSVALYSTGINLYTENHVSKRDGWKISLTSLLIVLTIVFMIYIVFYLIFKALFSLITIEAIVSE
;
A
#
# COMPACT_ATOMS: atom_id res chain seq x y z
N MET A 1 26.51 -10.33 5.93
CA MET A 1 25.62 -9.15 5.98
C MET A 1 26.35 -7.99 6.61
N LEU A 2 26.03 -6.76 6.21
CA LEU A 2 26.58 -5.53 6.76
C LEU A 2 25.42 -4.57 7.04
N ASP A 3 25.22 -4.23 8.31
CA ASP A 3 24.20 -3.28 8.76
C ASP A 3 24.84 -1.92 8.99
N ASP A 4 24.63 -0.97 8.07
CA ASP A 4 25.17 0.40 8.14
C ASP A 4 24.14 1.35 8.79
N LEU A 5 24.44 1.85 9.99
CA LEU A 5 23.51 2.64 10.77
C LEU A 5 23.59 4.13 10.42
N SER A 6 22.43 4.76 10.22
CA SER A 6 22.32 6.22 10.15
C SER A 6 22.93 6.89 11.39
N SER A 7 23.43 8.12 11.26
CA SER A 7 24.00 8.86 12.40
C SER A 7 23.02 9.06 13.57
N GLN A 8 21.71 8.99 13.31
CA GLN A 8 20.68 9.07 14.35
C GLN A 8 20.57 7.72 15.08
N SER A 9 20.46 6.63 14.32
CA SER A 9 20.38 5.24 14.82
C SER A 9 21.60 4.84 15.65
N GLN A 10 22.78 5.38 15.35
CA GLN A 10 24.01 5.14 16.12
C GLN A 10 23.88 5.54 17.61
N ASN A 11 22.91 6.38 17.99
CA ASN A 11 22.73 6.77 19.40
C ASN A 11 21.95 5.76 20.25
N PHE A 12 21.55 4.63 19.67
CA PHE A 12 20.69 3.64 20.31
C PHE A 12 21.37 2.27 20.47
N GLU A 13 20.81 1.45 21.34
CA GLU A 13 21.05 0.01 21.29
C GLU A 13 20.29 -0.58 20.11
N ILE A 14 20.91 -1.49 19.40
CA ILE A 14 20.34 -2.16 18.24
C ILE A 14 20.16 -3.63 18.58
N ASP A 15 18.97 -4.17 18.30
CA ASP A 15 18.71 -5.61 18.38
C ASP A 15 18.70 -6.16 16.95
N TRP A 16 19.68 -7.03 16.64
CA TRP A 16 19.73 -7.77 15.38
C TRP A 16 18.92 -9.06 15.52
N LEU A 17 17.95 -9.28 14.63
CA LEU A 17 16.98 -10.36 14.72
C LEU A 17 17.31 -11.49 13.73
N LEU A 18 17.18 -12.73 14.21
CA LEU A 18 17.23 -13.92 13.36
C LEU A 18 16.25 -14.97 13.88
N HIS A 19 15.31 -15.34 13.02
CA HIS A 19 14.28 -16.34 13.23
C HIS A 19 14.65 -17.62 12.50
N SER A 20 14.38 -18.76 13.15
CA SER A 20 14.56 -20.07 12.56
C SER A 20 13.59 -21.08 13.15
N ARG A 21 13.09 -21.97 12.32
CA ARG A 21 12.38 -23.19 12.75
C ARG A 21 13.29 -24.24 13.43
N GLY A 22 14.60 -23.97 13.51
CA GLY A 22 15.59 -24.90 14.05
C GLY A 22 15.76 -24.81 15.56
N ASN A 23 16.47 -25.79 16.11
CA ASN A 23 16.93 -25.73 17.48
C ASN A 23 18.08 -24.73 17.60
N LEU A 24 17.92 -23.72 18.46
CA LEU A 24 18.92 -22.71 18.76
C LEU A 24 19.99 -23.26 19.72
N THR A 25 21.23 -22.83 19.52
CA THR A 25 22.32 -22.96 20.49
C THR A 25 23.14 -21.68 20.47
N VAL A 26 23.23 -21.00 21.61
CA VAL A 26 24.11 -19.83 21.77
C VAL A 26 25.54 -20.29 22.05
N GLY A 27 26.49 -19.74 21.31
CA GLY A 27 27.92 -19.99 21.48
C GLY A 27 28.41 -19.56 22.85
N THR A 28 29.36 -20.32 23.42
CA THR A 28 29.95 -20.00 24.73
C THR A 28 30.75 -18.70 24.74
N ASP A 29 31.08 -18.19 23.56
CA ASP A 29 31.74 -16.89 23.36
C ASP A 29 30.79 -15.69 23.51
N GLY A 30 29.47 -15.92 23.48
CA GLY A 30 28.46 -14.85 23.44
C GLY A 30 28.49 -14.01 22.14
N GLN A 31 29.20 -14.48 21.12
CA GLN A 31 29.40 -13.79 19.82
C GLN A 31 28.96 -14.64 18.63
N SER A 32 28.46 -15.86 18.88
CA SER A 32 27.95 -16.73 17.84
C SER A 32 26.69 -17.46 18.28
N ILE A 33 25.90 -17.89 17.30
CA ILE A 33 24.76 -18.79 17.48
C ILE A 33 24.79 -19.88 16.41
N SER A 34 24.10 -20.98 16.67
CA SER A 34 23.87 -22.04 15.70
C SER A 34 22.41 -22.45 15.73
N TYR A 35 21.77 -22.48 14.56
CA TYR A 35 20.50 -23.16 14.36
C TYR A 35 20.72 -24.52 13.72
N LYS A 36 19.92 -25.52 14.10
CA LYS A 36 19.90 -26.84 13.46
C LYS A 36 18.52 -27.17 12.95
N VAL A 37 18.42 -27.40 11.64
CA VAL A 37 17.17 -27.58 10.91
C VAL A 37 17.24 -28.86 10.06
N PRO A 38 16.24 -29.75 10.09
CA PRO A 38 16.18 -30.88 9.17
C PRO A 38 16.04 -30.42 7.71
N SER A 39 16.78 -31.04 6.79
CA SER A 39 16.54 -30.85 5.36
C SER A 39 15.14 -31.34 4.98
N TYR A 40 14.49 -30.66 4.02
CA TYR A 40 13.28 -31.18 3.39
C TYR A 40 13.60 -32.24 2.34
N LEU A 41 14.81 -32.25 1.78
CA LEU A 41 15.21 -33.12 0.68
C LEU A 41 15.75 -34.47 1.15
N SER A 42 16.39 -34.49 2.33
CA SER A 42 17.03 -35.68 2.91
C SER A 42 16.75 -35.78 4.41
N ASN A 43 17.32 -36.81 5.06
CA ASN A 43 17.31 -36.92 6.53
C ASN A 43 18.49 -36.17 7.18
N ASP A 44 19.21 -35.35 6.40
CA ASP A 44 20.36 -34.61 6.91
C ASP A 44 19.92 -33.48 7.84
N ILE A 45 20.81 -33.12 8.76
CA ILE A 45 20.67 -31.92 9.58
C ILE A 45 21.50 -30.83 8.94
N ILE A 46 20.86 -29.70 8.69
CA ILE A 46 21.50 -28.51 8.16
C ILE A 46 21.68 -27.54 9.32
N SER A 47 22.92 -27.09 9.54
CA SER A 47 23.23 -26.12 10.56
C SER A 47 23.51 -24.76 9.95
N LEU A 48 23.00 -23.68 10.55
CA LEU A 48 23.39 -22.31 10.25
C LEU A 48 24.16 -21.73 11.42
N ASN A 49 25.46 -21.53 11.25
CA ASN A 49 26.24 -20.76 12.21
C ASN A 49 26.19 -19.28 11.83
N THR A 50 25.84 -18.44 12.80
CA THR A 50 25.95 -16.99 12.68
C THR A 50 27.02 -16.50 13.63
N SER A 51 28.00 -15.78 13.11
CA SER A 51 29.08 -15.16 13.88
C SER A 51 29.05 -13.64 13.71
N PHE A 52 29.07 -12.91 14.83
CA PHE A 52 29.09 -11.45 14.86
C PHE A 52 30.55 -10.97 14.95
N LEU A 53 30.95 -10.08 14.05
CA LEU A 53 32.32 -9.55 14.03
C LEU A 53 32.49 -8.37 14.99
N GLY A 54 31.43 -7.58 15.19
CA GLY A 54 31.36 -6.54 16.21
C GLY A 54 30.94 -7.10 17.57
N ASN A 55 31.29 -6.38 18.65
CA ASN A 55 31.01 -6.85 20.00
C ASN A 55 29.51 -6.81 20.33
N ILE A 56 28.91 -7.99 20.51
CA ILE A 56 27.55 -8.18 21.05
C ILE A 56 27.57 -8.07 22.58
N LYS A 57 26.60 -7.33 23.14
CA LYS A 57 26.43 -7.18 24.59
C LYS A 57 25.68 -8.34 25.21
N SER A 58 24.65 -8.82 24.51
CA SER A 58 23.81 -9.93 24.95
C SER A 58 23.09 -10.54 23.77
N ILE A 59 22.90 -11.86 23.83
CA ILE A 59 22.00 -12.60 22.94
C ILE A 59 20.85 -13.07 23.81
N THR A 60 19.63 -12.65 23.49
CA THR A 60 18.42 -13.14 24.18
C THR A 60 17.60 -13.97 23.22
N GLU A 61 17.04 -15.07 23.73
CA GLU A 61 16.18 -15.98 22.98
C GLU A 61 14.71 -15.57 23.14
N GLY A 62 13.93 -15.78 22.09
CA GLY A 62 12.47 -15.58 22.08
C GLY A 62 11.76 -16.65 21.28
N GLU A 63 10.44 -16.72 21.45
CA GLU A 63 9.55 -17.60 20.69
C GLU A 63 8.90 -16.81 19.55
N GLY A 64 8.98 -17.34 18.34
CA GLY A 64 8.37 -16.77 17.15
C GLY A 64 7.39 -17.76 16.51
N VAL A 65 6.88 -17.42 15.34
CA VAL A 65 6.05 -18.33 14.54
C VAL A 65 6.46 -18.34 13.08
N PHE A 66 6.16 -19.45 12.41
CA PHE A 66 6.29 -19.61 10.98
C PHE A 66 4.95 -20.06 10.43
N CYS A 67 4.39 -19.32 9.47
CA CYS A 67 3.05 -19.48 8.88
C CYS A 67 3.11 -19.64 7.36
N PRO A 68 3.61 -20.80 6.87
CA PRO A 68 3.56 -21.14 5.44
C PRO A 68 2.14 -21.40 4.93
N LYS A 69 1.14 -21.49 5.81
CA LYS A 69 -0.29 -21.61 5.47
C LYS A 69 -1.11 -20.86 6.52
N ASN A 70 -2.37 -20.58 6.19
CA ASN A 70 -3.33 -20.03 7.13
C ASN A 70 -3.38 -20.87 8.42
N TYR A 71 -3.21 -20.20 9.55
CA TYR A 71 -3.20 -20.79 10.89
C TYR A 71 -4.56 -21.39 11.23
N LYS A 72 -4.55 -22.61 11.76
CA LYS A 72 -5.76 -23.33 12.21
C LYS A 72 -5.52 -23.93 13.59
N GLU A 73 -6.24 -23.43 14.58
CA GLU A 73 -6.13 -23.93 15.94
C GLU A 73 -6.43 -25.44 16.00
N GLY A 74 -5.49 -26.22 16.53
CA GLY A 74 -5.58 -27.68 16.64
C GLY A 74 -5.21 -28.48 15.38
N ASP A 75 -4.93 -27.82 14.25
CA ASP A 75 -4.53 -28.43 12.98
C ASP A 75 -3.30 -27.70 12.40
N ASN A 76 -2.27 -27.57 13.24
CA ASN A 76 -1.03 -26.89 12.88
C ASN A 76 0.04 -27.88 12.43
N TYR A 77 0.92 -27.40 11.55
CA TYR A 77 2.10 -28.11 11.10
C TYR A 77 3.20 -28.10 12.19
N PRO A 78 4.13 -29.07 12.16
CA PRO A 78 5.05 -29.31 13.29
C PRO A 78 6.05 -28.19 13.58
N ASP A 79 6.27 -27.28 12.64
CA ASP A 79 7.20 -26.16 12.72
C ASP A 79 6.51 -24.79 12.75
N VAL A 80 5.28 -24.73 13.28
CA VAL A 80 4.59 -23.45 13.55
C VAL A 80 5.32 -22.61 14.59
N ASP A 81 5.80 -23.23 15.66
CA ASP A 81 6.54 -22.56 16.71
C ASP A 81 8.00 -22.50 16.29
N THR A 82 8.57 -21.30 16.27
CA THR A 82 9.97 -21.07 15.93
C THR A 82 10.70 -20.44 17.11
N SER A 83 12.02 -20.41 17.02
CA SER A 83 12.83 -19.65 17.96
C SER A 83 13.58 -18.56 17.23
N TYR A 84 13.76 -17.43 17.90
CA TYR A 84 14.51 -16.33 17.36
C TYR A 84 15.45 -15.74 18.41
N ILE A 85 16.42 -14.96 17.95
CA ILE A 85 17.32 -14.22 18.83
C ILE A 85 17.18 -12.71 18.66
N LYS A 86 17.52 -11.99 19.74
CA LYS A 86 17.91 -10.57 19.69
C LYS A 86 19.38 -10.47 20.08
N ALA A 87 20.26 -10.27 19.10
CA ALA A 87 21.67 -9.98 19.35
C ALA A 87 21.86 -8.47 19.53
N ARG A 88 21.95 -8.05 20.79
CA ARG A 88 22.01 -6.63 21.17
C ARG A 88 23.42 -6.07 21.06
N TYR A 89 23.58 -4.94 20.39
CA TYR A 89 24.84 -4.19 20.33
C TYR A 89 24.63 -2.68 20.43
N SER A 90 25.70 -1.95 20.74
CA SER A 90 25.67 -0.48 20.79
C SER A 90 25.93 0.10 19.40
N GLY A 91 24.97 0.84 18.83
CA GLY A 91 25.14 1.50 17.53
C GLY A 91 26.32 2.50 17.52
N ASN A 92 26.61 3.15 18.65
CA ASN A 92 27.72 4.11 18.75
C ASN A 92 29.10 3.43 18.75
N GLN A 93 29.17 2.15 19.14
CA GLN A 93 30.42 1.38 19.17
C GLN A 93 30.61 0.59 17.89
N ASN A 94 29.52 0.11 17.29
CA ASN A 94 29.51 -0.62 16.03
C ASN A 94 28.54 0.11 15.07
N PRO A 95 28.93 1.25 14.48
CA PRO A 95 28.10 1.97 13.51
C PRO A 95 27.85 1.14 12.24
N ILE A 96 28.76 0.19 11.95
CA ILE A 96 28.56 -0.89 10.99
C ILE A 96 28.67 -2.20 11.76
N MET A 97 27.63 -3.04 11.69
CA MET A 97 27.69 -4.40 12.20
C MET A 97 27.89 -5.38 11.04
N ALA A 98 28.86 -6.29 11.19
CA ALA A 98 29.10 -7.35 10.22
C ALA A 98 28.76 -8.71 10.83
N SER A 99 27.92 -9.46 10.11
CA SER A 99 27.45 -10.79 10.51
C SER A 99 27.76 -11.79 9.41
N ILE A 100 28.39 -12.91 9.76
CA ILE A 100 28.69 -14.02 8.85
C ILE A 100 27.69 -15.12 9.10
N LEU A 101 26.88 -15.43 8.09
CA LEU A 101 25.92 -16.52 8.10
C LEU A 101 26.51 -17.65 7.24
N TYR A 102 26.81 -18.79 7.86
CA TYR A 102 27.41 -19.93 7.20
C TYR A 102 26.53 -21.18 7.37
N PRO A 103 25.73 -21.55 6.36
CA PRO A 103 25.03 -22.82 6.37
C PRO A 103 25.98 -23.97 6.05
N LYS A 104 25.72 -25.14 6.62
CA LYS A 104 26.47 -26.38 6.42
C LYS A 104 25.54 -27.58 6.46
N ASN A 105 25.80 -28.58 5.63
CA ASN A 105 25.22 -29.92 5.81
C ASN A 105 26.05 -30.71 6.85
N ASP A 106 25.47 -31.03 8.01
CA ASP A 106 26.18 -31.75 9.09
C ASP A 106 26.56 -33.18 8.70
N SER A 107 25.89 -33.77 7.70
CA SER A 107 26.24 -35.09 7.16
C SER A 107 27.48 -35.05 6.25
N ASP A 108 27.82 -33.89 5.70
CA ASP A 108 29.03 -33.71 4.91
C ASP A 108 30.23 -33.39 5.82
N ILE A 109 31.01 -34.44 6.12
CA ILE A 109 32.19 -34.33 6.98
C ILE A 109 33.30 -33.46 6.39
N SER A 110 33.26 -33.15 5.09
CA SER A 110 34.23 -32.24 4.46
C SER A 110 33.94 -30.78 4.77
N GLN A 111 32.70 -30.47 5.19
CA GLN A 111 32.30 -29.12 5.57
C GLN A 111 32.64 -28.84 7.04
N ALA A 112 33.42 -27.79 7.26
CA ALA A 112 33.67 -27.21 8.57
C ALA A 112 33.19 -25.76 8.59
N TYR A 113 32.87 -25.25 9.78
CA TYR A 113 32.70 -23.82 9.92
C TYR A 113 34.03 -23.12 9.68
N PRO A 114 34.06 -22.04 8.88
CA PRO A 114 35.28 -21.30 8.65
C PRO A 114 35.77 -20.70 9.96
N LEU A 115 37.08 -20.82 10.23
CA LEU A 115 37.68 -20.10 11.33
C LEU A 115 37.71 -18.61 11.01
N ILE A 116 37.19 -17.78 11.90
CA ILE A 116 37.20 -16.31 11.74
C ILE A 116 38.32 -15.75 12.61
N ILE A 117 39.26 -15.04 11.98
CA ILE A 117 40.43 -14.46 12.65
C ILE A 117 40.47 -12.97 12.38
N GLU A 118 40.36 -12.16 13.44
CA GLU A 118 40.68 -10.74 13.37
C GLU A 118 42.19 -10.57 13.14
N LYS A 119 42.58 -10.00 12.00
CA LYS A 119 43.98 -9.72 11.67
C LYS A 119 44.43 -8.36 12.19
N GLN A 120 43.51 -7.40 12.17
CA GLN A 120 43.64 -6.02 12.63
C GLN A 120 42.21 -5.50 12.85
N SER A 121 42.04 -4.42 13.64
CA SER A 121 40.75 -3.74 13.83
C SER A 121 39.95 -3.67 12.52
N ASP A 122 38.77 -4.26 12.57
CA ASP A 122 37.78 -4.30 11.49
C ASP A 122 38.20 -5.07 10.22
N PHE A 123 39.35 -5.75 10.24
CA PHE A 123 39.87 -6.59 9.16
C PHE A 123 39.96 -8.06 9.60
N TYR A 124 39.10 -8.89 9.01
CA TYR A 124 38.94 -10.29 9.37
C TYR A 124 39.30 -11.20 8.20
N GLN A 125 39.92 -12.34 8.52
CA GLN A 125 40.05 -13.48 7.63
C GLN A 125 38.94 -14.49 7.98
N ILE A 126 38.27 -15.03 6.96
CA ILE A 126 37.20 -16.01 7.05
C ILE A 126 37.67 -17.28 6.35
N GLY A 127 37.90 -18.34 7.12
CA GLY A 127 38.55 -19.54 6.60
C GLY A 127 39.98 -19.23 6.14
N ASP A 128 40.42 -19.90 5.07
CA ASP A 128 41.80 -19.75 4.62
C ASP A 128 41.99 -18.61 3.62
N ASN A 129 40.97 -18.28 2.82
CA ASN A 129 41.15 -17.47 1.60
C ASN A 129 40.29 -16.21 1.54
N ASP A 130 39.25 -16.07 2.35
CA ASP A 130 38.35 -14.92 2.30
C ASP A 130 38.74 -13.87 3.33
N TYR A 131 38.63 -12.59 2.95
CA TYR A 131 38.92 -11.47 3.83
C TYR A 131 37.86 -10.39 3.69
N ILE A 132 37.49 -9.79 4.81
CA ILE A 132 36.56 -8.67 4.88
C ILE A 132 37.16 -7.54 5.72
N TYR A 133 37.06 -6.32 5.23
CA TYR A 133 37.35 -5.09 5.95
C TYR A 133 36.17 -4.13 5.82
N TYR A 134 35.77 -3.48 6.91
CA TYR A 134 34.75 -2.43 6.87
C TYR A 134 35.10 -1.26 7.79
N ALA A 135 34.61 -0.06 7.46
CA ALA A 135 34.77 1.15 8.25
C ALA A 135 33.66 2.17 7.95
N ASP A 136 33.26 2.93 8.97
CA ASP A 136 32.23 3.98 8.93
C ASP A 136 32.57 5.15 7.99
N ARG A 137 33.87 5.31 7.68
CA ARG A 137 34.40 6.36 6.82
C ARG A 137 35.60 5.86 6.04
N ILE A 138 35.97 6.59 5.00
CA ILE A 138 37.13 6.24 4.18
C ILE A 138 38.39 6.29 5.05
N THR A 139 39.02 5.14 5.22
CA THR A 139 40.25 4.93 5.99
C THR A 139 41.32 4.29 5.11
N THR A 140 42.54 4.15 5.64
CA THR A 140 43.61 3.38 4.98
C THR A 140 43.95 2.16 5.82
N LEU A 141 43.81 0.97 5.23
CA LEU A 141 44.21 -0.30 5.80
C LEU A 141 45.58 -0.70 5.22
N GLN A 142 46.53 -1.02 6.08
CA GLN A 142 47.83 -1.55 5.71
C GLN A 142 48.17 -2.78 6.55
N THR A 143 48.30 -3.94 5.91
CA THR A 143 48.64 -5.19 6.59
C THR A 143 49.91 -5.80 6.03
N SER A 144 50.60 -6.60 6.84
CA SER A 144 51.82 -7.31 6.44
C SER A 144 51.57 -8.76 6.01
N SER A 145 50.44 -9.37 6.41
CA SER A 145 50.07 -10.73 6.05
C SER A 145 48.54 -10.88 5.99
N PRO A 146 47.92 -10.86 4.79
CA PRO A 146 48.58 -10.61 3.50
C PRO A 146 49.12 -9.18 3.39
N LYS A 147 50.01 -8.92 2.43
CA LYS A 147 50.52 -7.56 2.19
C LYS A 147 49.47 -6.76 1.42
N LEU A 148 48.74 -5.90 2.13
CA LEU A 148 47.62 -5.14 1.60
C LEU A 148 47.81 -3.64 1.86
N ASN A 149 47.39 -2.80 0.91
CA ASN A 149 47.28 -1.35 1.07
C ASN A 149 45.98 -0.88 0.40
N PHE A 150 44.96 -0.66 1.21
CA PHE A 150 43.62 -0.31 0.76
C PHE A 150 43.20 1.06 1.30
N THR A 151 42.53 1.87 0.48
CA THR A 151 41.88 3.11 0.91
C THR A 151 40.42 3.11 0.47
N GLY A 152 39.49 2.97 1.41
CA GLY A 152 38.04 2.94 1.17
C GLY A 152 37.25 2.63 2.44
N THR A 153 35.98 2.28 2.31
CA THR A 153 35.10 1.93 3.45
C THR A 153 34.83 0.44 3.58
N LEU A 154 34.81 -0.31 2.47
CA LEU A 154 34.59 -1.75 2.48
C LEU A 154 35.50 -2.43 1.46
N LEU A 155 36.11 -3.53 1.88
CA LEU A 155 36.85 -4.44 1.03
C LEU A 155 36.39 -5.87 1.35
N PHE A 156 36.05 -6.62 0.32
CA PHE A 156 35.91 -8.07 0.39
C PHE A 156 36.81 -8.68 -0.67
N MET A 157 37.61 -9.69 -0.35
CA MET A 157 38.49 -10.34 -1.31
C MET A 157 38.64 -11.84 -1.04
N ARG A 158 38.79 -12.59 -2.13
CA ARG A 158 39.14 -14.01 -2.10
C ARG A 158 40.52 -14.22 -2.71
N GLN A 159 41.43 -14.77 -1.90
CA GLN A 159 42.72 -15.27 -2.36
C GLN A 159 42.53 -16.56 -3.16
N ASN A 160 43.40 -16.79 -4.15
CA ASN A 160 43.38 -18.03 -4.90
C ASN A 160 43.87 -19.20 -4.04
N GLU A 161 43.07 -20.27 -3.97
CA GLU A 161 43.38 -21.42 -3.11
C GLU A 161 44.70 -22.10 -3.48
N SER A 162 45.05 -22.11 -4.77
CA SER A 162 46.27 -22.75 -5.29
C SER A 162 47.48 -21.82 -5.32
N ALA A 163 47.26 -20.50 -5.18
CA ALA A 163 48.30 -19.47 -5.30
C ALA A 163 48.00 -18.31 -4.34
N ALA A 164 48.44 -18.42 -3.08
CA ALA A 164 48.13 -17.46 -2.01
C ALA A 164 48.51 -15.98 -2.28
N ASN A 165 49.37 -15.72 -3.27
CA ASN A 165 49.75 -14.37 -3.69
C ASN A 165 48.88 -13.82 -4.84
N ASP A 166 47.91 -14.60 -5.32
CA ASP A 166 46.97 -14.27 -6.37
C ASP A 166 45.55 -14.11 -5.80
N LEU A 167 44.70 -13.38 -6.54
CA LEU A 167 43.30 -13.15 -6.19
C LEU A 167 42.38 -13.81 -7.22
N GLU A 168 41.28 -14.37 -6.74
CA GLU A 168 40.18 -14.80 -7.61
C GLU A 168 39.28 -13.62 -7.93
N TYR A 169 38.90 -12.85 -6.91
CA TYR A 169 38.13 -11.62 -7.06
C TYR A 169 38.30 -10.70 -5.85
N TYR A 170 37.94 -9.44 -6.03
CA TYR A 170 37.73 -8.51 -4.91
C TYR A 170 36.64 -7.49 -5.22
N PHE A 171 36.00 -7.03 -4.15
CA PHE A 171 34.99 -5.98 -4.14
C PHE A 171 35.46 -4.84 -3.23
N LEU A 172 35.35 -3.60 -3.72
CA LEU A 172 35.69 -2.38 -2.99
C LEU A 172 34.49 -1.43 -2.97
N GLN A 173 34.27 -0.74 -1.85
CA GLN A 173 33.32 0.37 -1.73
C GLN A 173 34.02 1.67 -1.30
N SER A 174 33.55 2.79 -1.83
CA SER A 174 34.05 4.14 -1.57
C SER A 174 35.58 4.22 -1.65
N SER A 175 36.17 3.55 -2.65
CA SER A 175 37.61 3.33 -2.73
C SER A 175 38.30 4.20 -3.78
N LYS A 176 39.57 4.54 -3.52
CA LYS A 176 40.49 5.17 -4.50
C LYS A 176 41.69 4.31 -4.84
N LYS A 177 42.02 3.35 -3.98
CA LYS A 177 43.28 2.64 -4.01
C LYS A 177 43.13 1.26 -3.38
N PHE A 178 43.67 0.27 -4.06
CA PHE A 178 43.88 -1.08 -3.55
C PHE A 178 45.18 -1.63 -4.11
N GLU A 179 46.07 -2.13 -3.26
CA GLU A 179 47.26 -2.88 -3.64
C GLU A 179 47.27 -4.17 -2.81
N PHE A 180 47.33 -5.31 -3.48
CA PHE A 180 47.51 -6.61 -2.85
C PHE A 180 48.75 -7.27 -3.42
N GLU A 181 49.66 -7.63 -2.52
CA GLU A 181 51.01 -8.06 -2.82
C GLU A 181 51.71 -7.08 -3.78
N SER A 182 52.62 -7.56 -4.64
CA SER A 182 53.22 -6.74 -5.72
C SER A 182 52.41 -6.74 -7.01
N ASN A 183 51.40 -7.61 -7.12
CA ASN A 183 50.86 -8.07 -8.40
C ASN A 183 49.53 -7.40 -8.76
N PHE A 184 48.72 -7.05 -7.76
CA PHE A 184 47.37 -6.53 -7.96
C PHE A 184 47.30 -5.10 -7.48
N LYS A 185 47.00 -4.17 -8.39
CA LYS A 185 46.86 -2.76 -8.04
C LYS A 185 45.68 -2.15 -8.78
N PHE A 186 44.90 -1.39 -8.04
CA PHE A 186 43.84 -0.52 -8.51
C PHE A 186 44.09 0.89 -8.00
N TYR A 187 43.98 1.86 -8.90
CA TYR A 187 43.97 3.28 -8.57
C TYR A 187 42.88 3.99 -9.36
N SER A 188 42.23 4.97 -8.73
CA SER A 188 41.30 5.87 -9.38
C SER A 188 41.60 7.32 -9.02
N THR A 189 41.39 8.22 -9.98
CA THR A 189 41.53 9.68 -9.74
C THR A 189 40.46 10.23 -8.79
N ARG A 190 39.32 9.53 -8.65
CA ARG A 190 38.21 9.87 -7.78
C ARG A 190 37.76 8.66 -6.97
N THR A 191 37.02 8.89 -5.90
CA THR A 191 36.40 7.79 -5.15
C THR A 191 35.41 7.05 -6.06
N VAL A 192 35.57 5.74 -6.17
CA VAL A 192 34.63 4.85 -6.84
C VAL A 192 33.63 4.37 -5.80
N SER A 193 32.34 4.43 -6.11
CA SER A 193 31.28 4.03 -5.17
C SER A 193 31.33 2.53 -4.94
N ASN A 194 31.29 1.72 -6.00
CA ASN A 194 31.44 0.27 -5.94
C ASN A 194 32.36 -0.22 -7.05
N PHE A 195 33.25 -1.17 -6.76
CA PHE A 195 34.16 -1.77 -7.72
C PHE A 195 34.30 -3.28 -7.47
N LEU A 196 33.78 -4.10 -8.39
CA LEU A 196 33.98 -5.54 -8.41
C LEU A 196 34.95 -5.89 -9.54
N ILE A 197 35.85 -6.82 -9.28
CA ILE A 197 36.77 -7.37 -10.28
C ILE A 197 37.00 -8.86 -10.03
N SER A 198 36.94 -9.62 -11.11
CA SER A 198 37.12 -11.06 -11.17
C SER A 198 38.29 -11.39 -12.11
N TYR A 199 39.13 -12.34 -11.72
CA TYR A 199 40.28 -12.79 -12.50
C TYR A 199 40.00 -14.19 -13.08
N GLU A 200 39.98 -14.31 -14.41
CA GLU A 200 39.77 -15.58 -15.11
C GLU A 200 41.08 -16.08 -15.75
N ASN A 201 41.60 -17.20 -15.25
CA ASN A 201 42.63 -18.04 -15.89
C ASN A 201 43.89 -17.30 -16.40
N ASN A 202 44.35 -16.25 -15.70
CA ASN A 202 45.51 -15.43 -16.11
C ASN A 202 45.45 -14.86 -17.55
N THR A 203 44.24 -14.73 -18.11
CA THR A 203 44.05 -14.27 -19.49
C THR A 203 43.00 -13.17 -19.60
N GLN A 204 42.10 -13.08 -18.63
CA GLN A 204 41.02 -12.13 -18.60
C GLN A 204 40.81 -11.58 -17.19
N ILE A 205 40.45 -10.30 -17.14
CA ILE A 205 39.85 -9.64 -15.99
C ILE A 205 38.47 -9.18 -16.44
N SER A 206 37.45 -9.43 -15.64
CA SER A 206 36.11 -8.86 -15.81
C SER A 206 35.69 -8.16 -14.53
N GLY A 207 34.66 -7.34 -14.59
CA GLY A 207 34.20 -6.63 -13.41
C GLY A 207 33.12 -5.59 -13.69
N TYR A 208 32.74 -4.89 -12.63
CA TYR A 208 31.78 -3.80 -12.66
C TYR A 208 32.28 -2.61 -11.85
N ILE A 209 32.11 -1.40 -12.39
CA ILE A 209 32.48 -0.15 -11.72
C ILE A 209 31.26 0.75 -11.64
N ASN A 210 30.85 1.13 -10.43
CA ASN A 210 29.88 2.20 -10.21
C ASN A 210 30.61 3.49 -9.79
N SER A 211 30.78 4.42 -10.73
CA SER A 211 31.34 5.75 -10.46
C SER A 211 30.90 6.75 -11.51
N GLY A 212 31.00 8.05 -11.18
CA GLY A 212 30.98 9.10 -12.19
C GLY A 212 32.27 9.12 -13.03
N PRO A 213 32.49 10.16 -13.87
CA PRO A 213 33.67 10.24 -14.71
C PRO A 213 34.98 10.19 -13.89
N THR A 214 35.81 9.19 -14.15
CA THR A 214 37.11 9.00 -13.49
C THR A 214 38.07 8.16 -14.34
N GLN A 215 39.37 8.37 -14.12
CA GLN A 215 40.42 7.52 -14.67
C GLN A 215 40.65 6.33 -13.75
N ILE A 216 40.72 5.13 -14.33
CA ILE A 216 40.98 3.87 -13.65
C ILE A 216 42.34 3.32 -14.13
N THR A 217 43.17 2.86 -13.20
CA THR A 217 44.42 2.14 -13.48
C THR A 217 44.39 0.79 -12.80
N LEU A 218 44.61 -0.29 -13.56
CA LEU A 218 44.67 -1.66 -13.08
C LEU A 218 45.99 -2.32 -13.46
N SER A 219 46.50 -3.21 -12.61
CA SER A 219 47.66 -4.05 -12.94
C SER A 219 47.23 -5.35 -13.60
N THR A 220 47.99 -5.80 -14.59
CA THR A 220 47.77 -7.04 -15.35
C THR A 220 49.08 -7.79 -15.45
N SER A 221 49.12 -9.10 -15.16
CA SER A 221 50.35 -9.89 -15.28
C SER A 221 50.65 -10.35 -16.72
N TRP A 222 49.86 -9.90 -17.70
CA TRP A 222 49.99 -10.22 -19.12
C TRP A 222 49.78 -8.98 -20.01
N PRO A 223 50.28 -8.99 -21.26
CA PRO A 223 49.99 -7.93 -22.22
C PRO A 223 48.49 -7.91 -22.57
N VAL A 224 47.83 -6.78 -22.31
CA VAL A 224 46.43 -6.54 -22.69
C VAL A 224 46.31 -6.29 -24.18
N GLN A 225 45.40 -7.01 -24.85
CA GLN A 225 45.04 -6.78 -26.25
C GLN A 225 43.70 -6.05 -26.40
N MET A 226 42.81 -6.18 -25.42
CA MET A 226 41.45 -5.64 -25.50
C MET A 226 40.99 -5.10 -24.15
N LEU A 227 40.31 -3.95 -24.20
CA LEU A 227 39.44 -3.44 -23.14
C LEU A 227 38.06 -3.18 -23.75
N LYS A 228 37.02 -3.73 -23.12
CA LYS A 228 35.62 -3.39 -23.40
C LYS A 228 35.00 -2.73 -22.18
N LEU A 229 34.19 -1.70 -22.40
CA LEU A 229 33.26 -1.14 -21.42
C LEU A 229 31.84 -1.30 -21.96
N ASN A 230 30.94 -1.90 -21.19
CA ASN A 230 29.55 -2.21 -21.61
C ASN A 230 29.49 -2.90 -22.98
N GLY A 231 30.39 -3.87 -23.19
CA GLY A 231 30.52 -4.63 -24.44
C GLY A 231 31.21 -3.88 -25.61
N GLN A 232 31.49 -2.58 -25.47
CA GLN A 232 32.09 -1.75 -26.52
C GLN A 232 33.61 -1.61 -26.33
N ASN A 233 34.40 -1.75 -27.40
CA ASN A 233 35.86 -1.59 -27.33
C ASN A 233 36.24 -0.16 -26.94
N GLN A 234 37.22 -0.01 -26.07
CA GLN A 234 37.71 1.28 -25.59
C GLN A 234 39.22 1.44 -25.78
N THR A 235 39.64 2.69 -25.91
CA THR A 235 41.08 3.04 -25.90
C THR A 235 41.63 3.00 -24.49
N PHE A 236 42.86 2.50 -24.36
CA PHE A 236 43.57 2.46 -23.09
C PHE A 236 45.07 2.70 -23.32
N THR A 237 45.77 3.11 -22.26
CA THR A 237 47.24 3.18 -22.25
C THR A 237 47.79 2.00 -21.46
N ASN A 238 48.81 1.33 -21.99
CA ASN A 238 49.51 0.25 -21.31
C ASN A 238 50.95 0.68 -21.02
N SER A 239 51.32 0.73 -19.73
CA SER A 239 52.68 1.03 -19.29
C SER A 239 53.06 0.13 -18.13
N SER A 240 54.19 -0.58 -18.22
CA SER A 240 54.76 -1.34 -17.10
C SER A 240 53.77 -2.31 -16.44
N SER A 241 53.04 -3.10 -17.24
CA SER A 241 52.03 -4.05 -16.76
C SER A 241 50.83 -3.38 -16.06
N GLN A 242 50.59 -2.11 -16.35
CA GLN A 242 49.41 -1.37 -15.91
C GLN A 242 48.62 -0.86 -17.11
N ILE A 243 47.32 -1.03 -17.04
CA ILE A 243 46.36 -0.50 -17.99
C ILE A 243 45.62 0.67 -17.36
N THR A 244 45.56 1.79 -18.07
CA THR A 244 44.81 2.98 -17.66
C THR A 244 43.76 3.35 -18.70
N PHE A 245 42.54 3.62 -18.24
CA PHE A 245 41.39 3.98 -19.09
C PHE A 245 40.44 4.93 -18.36
N GLN A 246 39.51 5.52 -19.10
CA GLN A 246 38.50 6.44 -18.57
C GLN A 246 37.14 5.75 -18.53
N ILE A 247 36.38 5.95 -17.46
CA ILE A 247 34.95 5.62 -17.39
C ILE A 247 34.15 6.92 -17.31
N GLN A 248 32.95 6.91 -17.89
CA GLN A 248 32.04 8.08 -17.87
C GLN A 248 30.89 7.93 -16.86
N GLY A 249 30.61 6.69 -16.45
CA GLY A 249 29.50 6.32 -15.61
C GLY A 249 29.60 4.85 -15.20
N PRO A 250 28.55 4.31 -14.56
CA PRO A 250 28.49 2.90 -14.20
C PRO A 250 28.74 2.02 -15.44
N SER A 251 29.68 1.08 -15.34
CA SER A 251 30.14 0.28 -16.48
C SER A 251 30.55 -1.13 -16.06
N SER A 252 30.09 -2.14 -16.80
CA SER A 252 30.78 -3.43 -16.83
C SER A 252 32.04 -3.31 -17.69
N PHE A 253 33.09 -4.04 -17.34
CA PHE A 253 34.33 -4.01 -18.10
C PHE A 253 34.94 -5.40 -18.28
N VAL A 254 35.67 -5.55 -19.38
CA VAL A 254 36.46 -6.75 -19.66
C VAL A 254 37.81 -6.33 -20.21
N ILE A 255 38.88 -6.81 -19.60
CA ILE A 255 40.27 -6.64 -20.03
C ILE A 255 40.79 -8.02 -20.39
N SER A 256 41.21 -8.23 -21.64
CA SER A 256 41.60 -9.56 -22.10
C SER A 256 42.90 -9.56 -22.89
N LYS A 257 43.63 -10.69 -22.79
CA LYS A 257 44.78 -11.04 -23.61
C LYS A 257 44.37 -11.43 -25.04
N THR A 258 43.11 -11.78 -25.27
CA THR A 258 42.60 -12.21 -26.59
C THR A 258 41.31 -11.48 -26.95
N ASN A 259 40.86 -11.62 -28.20
CA ASN A 259 39.60 -11.04 -28.65
C ASN A 259 38.34 -11.81 -28.19
N ASN A 260 38.52 -13.03 -27.67
CA ASN A 260 37.43 -13.84 -27.13
C ASN A 260 37.30 -13.51 -25.65
N SER A 261 36.25 -12.76 -25.29
CA SER A 261 36.00 -12.35 -23.92
C SER A 261 34.51 -12.24 -23.64
N ARG A 262 34.13 -12.44 -22.38
CA ARG A 262 32.75 -12.31 -21.89
C ARG A 262 32.75 -11.48 -20.61
N SER A 263 31.78 -10.58 -20.48
CA SER A 263 31.48 -9.94 -19.19
C SER A 263 30.55 -10.89 -18.44
N LEU A 264 30.86 -11.19 -17.19
CA LEU A 264 30.02 -12.05 -16.35
C LEU A 264 29.22 -11.24 -15.35
N GLU A 265 29.67 -10.02 -15.06
CA GLU A 265 29.13 -9.15 -14.04
C GLU A 265 27.96 -8.31 -14.58
N LYS A 266 26.90 -8.22 -13.77
CA LYS A 266 25.67 -7.47 -14.08
C LYS A 266 25.31 -6.53 -12.93
N ASN A 267 24.73 -5.38 -13.28
CA ASN A 267 24.02 -4.51 -12.33
C ASN A 267 22.59 -4.34 -12.82
N TYR A 268 21.69 -5.08 -12.19
CA TYR A 268 20.27 -5.12 -12.54
C TYR A 268 19.55 -3.78 -12.29
N LEU A 269 20.06 -2.92 -11.41
CA LEU A 269 19.47 -1.59 -11.18
C LEU A 269 19.69 -0.61 -12.35
N THR A 270 20.61 -0.94 -13.27
CA THR A 270 20.81 -0.17 -14.50
C THR A 270 19.92 -0.59 -15.66
N GLU A 271 19.13 -1.66 -15.49
CA GLU A 271 18.16 -2.07 -16.51
C GLU A 271 17.05 -1.02 -16.62
N ASP A 272 16.59 -0.83 -17.86
CA ASP A 272 15.44 0.02 -18.14
C ASP A 272 14.18 -0.61 -17.53
N ALA A 273 13.36 0.22 -16.90
CA ALA A 273 12.06 -0.23 -16.39
C ALA A 273 11.13 -0.55 -17.58
N PRO A 274 10.34 -1.63 -17.50
CA PRO A 274 9.30 -1.88 -18.50
C PRO A 274 8.29 -0.72 -18.57
N THR A 275 7.69 -0.53 -19.74
CA THR A 275 6.73 0.55 -19.97
C THR A 275 5.41 0.30 -19.24
N ARG A 276 4.93 1.30 -18.48
CA ARG A 276 3.65 1.25 -17.74
C ARG A 276 2.46 1.78 -18.56
N VAL A 277 2.40 1.47 -19.86
CA VAL A 277 1.35 2.01 -20.74
C VAL A 277 0.27 0.96 -20.97
N ILE A 278 -0.92 1.17 -20.37
CA ILE A 278 -2.09 0.34 -20.61
C ILE A 278 -2.39 0.33 -22.12
N PRO A 279 -2.61 -0.85 -22.74
CA PRO A 279 -3.09 -0.93 -24.12
C PRO A 279 -4.34 -0.08 -24.32
N SER A 280 -4.45 0.61 -25.45
CA SER A 280 -5.65 1.43 -25.72
C SER A 280 -6.92 0.57 -25.79
N LYS A 281 -8.09 1.15 -25.50
CA LYS A 281 -9.38 0.43 -25.59
C LYS A 281 -9.67 -0.15 -26.99
N SER A 282 -9.09 0.42 -28.06
CA SER A 282 -9.18 -0.17 -29.40
C SER A 282 -8.39 -1.47 -29.58
N VAL A 283 -7.43 -1.74 -28.69
CA VAL A 283 -6.63 -2.97 -28.69
C VAL A 283 -7.27 -4.03 -27.80
N TYR A 284 -7.66 -3.66 -26.56
CA TYR A 284 -8.21 -4.65 -25.62
C TYR A 284 -9.73 -4.77 -25.65
N GLY A 285 -10.48 -3.77 -26.12
CA GLY A 285 -11.94 -3.77 -26.06
C GLY A 285 -12.56 -4.92 -26.82
N PHE A 286 -13.59 -5.55 -26.25
CA PHE A 286 -14.18 -6.75 -26.83
C PHE A 286 -15.04 -6.44 -28.05
N ASP A 287 -14.90 -7.24 -29.11
CA ASP A 287 -15.78 -7.22 -30.28
C ASP A 287 -16.86 -8.29 -30.14
N LEU A 288 -18.13 -7.87 -30.03
CA LEU A 288 -19.25 -8.78 -29.83
C LEU A 288 -19.51 -9.67 -31.06
N ASP A 289 -19.04 -9.27 -32.25
CA ASP A 289 -19.17 -10.06 -33.47
C ASP A 289 -18.36 -11.36 -33.39
N LEU A 290 -17.34 -11.44 -32.52
CA LEU A 290 -16.62 -12.68 -32.22
C LEU A 290 -17.53 -13.78 -31.64
N LEU A 291 -18.65 -13.40 -31.01
CA LEU A 291 -19.64 -14.34 -30.46
C LEU A 291 -20.78 -14.65 -31.44
N SER A 292 -20.78 -14.02 -32.62
CA SER A 292 -21.81 -14.18 -33.64
C SER A 292 -21.66 -15.53 -34.34
N GLY A 293 -22.76 -16.30 -34.40
CA GLY A 293 -22.75 -17.63 -35.02
C GLY A 293 -22.10 -18.74 -34.19
N LEU A 294 -21.52 -18.45 -33.02
CA LEU A 294 -21.04 -19.46 -32.09
C LEU A 294 -22.22 -20.12 -31.35
N SER A 295 -22.19 -21.45 -31.28
CA SER A 295 -23.08 -22.26 -30.44
C SER A 295 -22.37 -22.66 -29.16
N HIS A 296 -23.06 -22.53 -28.02
CA HIS A 296 -22.58 -23.02 -26.73
C HIS A 296 -22.29 -24.54 -26.76
N PRO A 297 -21.34 -25.05 -25.93
CA PRO A 297 -20.30 -24.28 -25.27
C PRO A 297 -19.30 -23.70 -26.26
N TYR A 298 -18.73 -22.54 -25.93
CA TYR A 298 -17.65 -21.96 -26.72
C TYR A 298 -16.56 -21.29 -25.88
N ILE A 299 -16.75 -21.13 -24.56
CA ILE A 299 -15.83 -20.33 -23.75
C ILE A 299 -14.53 -21.13 -23.48
N LEU A 300 -14.63 -22.31 -22.87
CA LEU A 300 -13.46 -23.15 -22.57
C LEU A 300 -13.16 -24.14 -23.71
N PHE A 301 -14.20 -24.73 -24.28
CA PHE A 301 -14.14 -25.66 -25.41
C PHE A 301 -15.39 -25.55 -26.26
N ASN A 302 -15.25 -25.77 -27.56
CA ASN A 302 -16.36 -26.06 -28.45
C ASN A 302 -16.65 -27.56 -28.50
N GLN A 303 -17.71 -27.95 -29.22
CA GLN A 303 -18.13 -29.35 -29.31
C GLN A 303 -17.03 -30.29 -29.86
N THR A 304 -16.19 -29.82 -30.78
CA THR A 304 -15.09 -30.63 -31.35
C THR A 304 -13.97 -30.80 -30.34
N GLU A 305 -13.59 -29.74 -29.65
CA GLU A 305 -12.55 -29.77 -28.62
C GLU A 305 -12.99 -30.58 -27.41
N LEU A 306 -14.29 -30.57 -27.04
CA LEU A 306 -14.84 -31.43 -25.99
C LEU A 306 -14.66 -32.92 -26.31
N VAL A 307 -14.79 -33.31 -27.60
CA VAL A 307 -14.50 -34.70 -28.01
C VAL A 307 -13.02 -35.04 -27.80
N ASN A 308 -12.11 -34.14 -28.19
CA ASN A 308 -10.68 -34.34 -27.94
C ASN A 308 -10.37 -34.39 -26.44
N PHE A 309 -11.05 -33.55 -25.65
CA PHE A 309 -10.91 -33.49 -24.22
C PHE A 309 -11.34 -34.79 -23.53
N ARG A 310 -12.49 -35.35 -23.93
CA ARG A 310 -12.94 -36.68 -23.53
C ARG A 310 -11.93 -37.77 -23.89
N ASN A 311 -11.34 -37.69 -25.09
CA ASN A 311 -10.32 -38.67 -25.50
C ASN A 311 -9.07 -38.58 -24.63
N LYS A 312 -8.62 -37.37 -24.27
CA LYS A 312 -7.48 -37.16 -23.35
C LYS A 312 -7.76 -37.73 -21.97
N ILE A 313 -8.93 -37.47 -21.41
CA ILE A 313 -9.30 -37.95 -20.08
C ILE A 313 -9.51 -39.47 -20.07
N ASN A 314 -9.98 -40.08 -21.17
CA ASN A 314 -10.15 -41.53 -21.25
C ASN A 314 -8.85 -42.30 -21.57
N ASP A 315 -7.74 -41.62 -21.83
CA ASP A 315 -6.45 -42.24 -22.07
C ASP A 315 -5.65 -42.36 -20.76
N PRO A 316 -5.50 -43.57 -20.17
CA PRO A 316 -4.80 -43.76 -18.90
C PRO A 316 -3.29 -43.48 -18.98
N THR A 317 -2.73 -43.25 -20.18
CA THR A 317 -1.33 -42.83 -20.35
C THR A 317 -1.16 -41.31 -20.24
N LYS A 318 -2.25 -40.55 -20.21
CA LYS A 318 -2.27 -39.09 -20.13
C LYS A 318 -2.54 -38.66 -18.68
N PRO A 319 -1.92 -37.58 -18.19
CA PRO A 319 -2.14 -37.13 -16.80
C PRO A 319 -3.59 -36.70 -16.53
N TRP A 320 -4.31 -36.22 -17.54
CA TRP A 320 -5.73 -35.86 -17.42
C TRP A 320 -6.63 -37.00 -16.92
N PHE A 321 -6.31 -38.26 -17.22
CA PHE A 321 -7.05 -39.41 -16.67
C PHE A 321 -6.94 -39.45 -15.14
N THR A 322 -5.72 -39.36 -14.61
CA THR A 322 -5.46 -39.35 -13.17
C THR A 322 -6.08 -38.13 -12.51
N TRP A 323 -5.83 -36.94 -13.08
CA TRP A 323 -6.37 -35.67 -12.60
C TRP A 323 -7.90 -35.70 -12.48
N TYR A 324 -8.60 -36.15 -13.53
CA TYR A 324 -10.06 -36.27 -13.51
C TYR A 324 -10.57 -37.20 -12.41
N ASN A 325 -9.94 -38.37 -12.24
CA ASN A 325 -10.35 -39.34 -11.24
C ASN A 325 -10.10 -38.84 -9.81
N GLU A 326 -8.94 -38.22 -9.55
CA GLU A 326 -8.61 -37.59 -8.27
C GLU A 326 -9.65 -36.52 -7.93
N TYR A 327 -9.88 -35.58 -8.85
CA TYR A 327 -10.80 -34.46 -8.66
C TYR A 327 -12.23 -34.90 -8.29
N LEU A 328 -12.74 -35.97 -8.91
CA LEU A 328 -14.07 -36.49 -8.58
C LEU A 328 -14.12 -37.35 -7.30
N SER A 329 -12.97 -37.87 -6.86
CA SER A 329 -12.86 -38.66 -5.64
C SER A 329 -12.65 -37.82 -4.38
N ASP A 330 -12.14 -36.60 -4.56
CA ASP A 330 -11.87 -35.66 -3.47
C ASP A 330 -13.14 -35.03 -2.89
N TYR A 331 -13.00 -34.37 -1.75
CA TYR A 331 -14.11 -33.71 -1.07
C TYR A 331 -14.50 -32.40 -1.78
N PRO A 332 -15.80 -32.14 -2.02
CA PRO A 332 -16.94 -32.98 -1.68
C PRO A 332 -17.12 -34.13 -2.66
N ASN A 333 -17.36 -35.33 -2.11
CA ASN A 333 -17.57 -36.53 -2.91
C ASN A 333 -18.76 -36.32 -3.85
N ILE A 334 -18.56 -36.62 -5.13
CA ILE A 334 -19.58 -36.43 -6.16
C ILE A 334 -20.90 -37.15 -5.86
N ASP A 335 -20.87 -38.31 -5.20
CA ASP A 335 -22.07 -39.07 -4.84
C ASP A 335 -22.93 -38.32 -3.82
N ASP A 336 -22.30 -37.65 -2.84
CA ASP A 336 -23.00 -36.80 -1.86
C ASP A 336 -23.62 -35.58 -2.55
N VAL A 337 -22.87 -34.97 -3.47
CA VAL A 337 -23.33 -33.81 -4.25
C VAL A 337 -24.54 -34.16 -5.14
N LEU A 338 -24.58 -35.37 -5.72
CA LEU A 338 -25.69 -35.83 -6.56
C LEU A 338 -27.00 -36.01 -5.78
N ILE A 339 -26.93 -36.38 -4.50
CA ILE A 339 -28.12 -36.69 -3.68
C ILE A 339 -28.62 -35.48 -2.91
N ASN A 340 -27.72 -34.66 -2.36
CA ASN A 340 -28.08 -33.56 -1.46
C ASN A 340 -28.65 -32.34 -2.21
N ASP A 341 -29.66 -31.69 -1.64
CA ASP A 341 -30.24 -30.45 -2.17
C ASP A 341 -29.20 -29.30 -2.17
N PRO A 342 -29.13 -28.45 -3.21
CA PRO A 342 -28.30 -27.24 -3.20
C PRO A 342 -28.43 -26.39 -1.91
N ASN A 343 -29.62 -26.31 -1.32
CA ASN A 343 -29.88 -25.54 -0.10
C ASN A 343 -29.18 -26.05 1.16
N LEU A 344 -28.62 -27.26 1.13
CA LEU A 344 -27.82 -27.80 2.23
C LEU A 344 -26.44 -27.15 2.31
N TYR A 345 -25.96 -26.59 1.19
CA TYR A 345 -24.60 -26.07 1.06
C TYR A 345 -24.59 -24.55 1.16
N GLU A 346 -23.65 -24.05 1.94
CA GLU A 346 -23.35 -22.63 2.07
C GLU A 346 -22.75 -22.07 0.77
N ASP A 347 -22.73 -20.74 0.65
CA ASP A 347 -22.25 -20.03 -0.54
C ASP A 347 -20.82 -20.43 -0.93
N ASP A 348 -19.90 -20.65 0.02
CA ASP A 348 -18.52 -21.05 -0.24
C ASP A 348 -18.32 -22.53 -0.67
N GLN A 349 -19.37 -23.35 -0.61
CA GLN A 349 -19.30 -24.76 -1.02
C GLN A 349 -19.92 -25.00 -2.40
N ARG A 350 -20.92 -24.21 -2.78
CA ARG A 350 -21.73 -24.46 -3.98
C ARG A 350 -20.93 -24.43 -5.29
N TYR A 351 -19.93 -23.56 -5.42
CA TYR A 351 -19.15 -23.48 -6.66
C TYR A 351 -18.33 -24.76 -6.92
N HIS A 352 -17.77 -25.39 -5.88
CA HIS A 352 -17.07 -26.67 -5.99
C HIS A 352 -18.02 -27.78 -6.46
N ASN A 353 -19.22 -27.85 -5.88
CA ASN A 353 -20.26 -28.81 -6.27
C ASN A 353 -20.63 -28.66 -7.74
N VAL A 354 -20.82 -27.42 -8.21
CA VAL A 354 -21.13 -27.14 -9.61
C VAL A 354 -20.00 -27.63 -10.52
N TYR A 355 -18.74 -27.35 -10.21
CA TYR A 355 -17.61 -27.81 -11.04
C TYR A 355 -17.47 -29.33 -11.07
N ASN A 356 -17.70 -30.04 -9.95
CA ASN A 356 -17.68 -31.50 -9.88
C ASN A 356 -18.75 -32.11 -10.80
N LEU A 357 -19.99 -31.62 -10.69
CA LEU A 357 -21.09 -32.05 -11.53
C LEU A 357 -20.82 -31.72 -13.01
N LEU A 358 -20.25 -30.55 -13.28
CA LEU A 358 -19.97 -30.06 -14.62
C LEU A 358 -18.95 -30.92 -15.35
N LEU A 359 -17.85 -31.28 -14.71
CA LEU A 359 -16.88 -32.21 -15.29
C LEU A 359 -17.49 -33.58 -15.50
N LYS A 360 -18.23 -34.11 -14.51
CA LYS A 360 -18.90 -35.41 -14.68
C LYS A 360 -19.86 -35.42 -15.86
N PHE A 361 -20.67 -34.38 -16.04
CA PHE A 361 -21.55 -34.24 -17.19
C PHE A 361 -20.75 -34.06 -18.49
N ALA A 362 -19.78 -33.13 -18.53
CA ALA A 362 -19.01 -32.83 -19.73
C ALA A 362 -18.25 -34.05 -20.24
N ILE A 363 -17.71 -34.88 -19.35
CA ILE A 363 -16.89 -36.04 -19.72
C ILE A 363 -17.73 -37.31 -19.96
N GLU A 364 -18.64 -37.65 -19.05
CA GLU A 364 -19.40 -38.91 -19.10
C GLU A 364 -20.78 -38.78 -19.75
N ASN A 365 -21.22 -37.55 -20.06
CA ASN A 365 -22.60 -37.27 -20.46
C ASN A 365 -23.62 -37.80 -19.44
N ASN A 366 -23.29 -37.69 -18.14
CA ASN A 366 -24.09 -38.21 -17.04
C ASN A 366 -25.37 -37.37 -16.84
N GLN A 367 -26.53 -37.97 -17.12
CA GLN A 367 -27.81 -37.25 -17.03
C GLN A 367 -28.18 -36.83 -15.60
N THR A 368 -27.84 -37.64 -14.59
CA THR A 368 -28.10 -37.29 -13.19
C THR A 368 -27.31 -36.04 -12.79
N ALA A 369 -26.05 -35.94 -13.22
CA ALA A 369 -25.25 -34.75 -13.00
C ALA A 369 -25.83 -33.53 -13.72
N LEU A 370 -26.33 -33.69 -14.96
CA LEU A 370 -27.01 -32.62 -15.70
C LEU A 370 -28.26 -32.10 -14.96
N GLU A 371 -29.16 -33.00 -14.54
CA GLU A 371 -30.35 -32.57 -13.78
C GLU A 371 -29.93 -31.88 -12.48
N LYS A 372 -28.87 -32.35 -11.82
CA LYS A 372 -28.38 -31.70 -10.61
C LYS A 372 -27.78 -30.31 -10.87
N ILE A 373 -27.06 -30.12 -11.98
CA ILE A 373 -26.58 -28.79 -12.41
C ILE A 373 -27.76 -27.84 -12.60
N LYS A 374 -28.86 -28.31 -13.22
CA LYS A 374 -30.07 -27.49 -13.37
C LYS A 374 -30.66 -27.11 -12.02
N ASP A 375 -30.70 -28.02 -11.04
CA ASP A 375 -31.15 -27.70 -9.69
C ASP A 375 -30.34 -26.53 -9.10
N TYR A 376 -29.00 -26.60 -9.14
CA TYR A 376 -28.14 -25.51 -8.66
C TYR A 376 -28.37 -24.18 -9.41
N LEU A 377 -28.52 -24.24 -10.74
CA LEU A 377 -28.72 -23.04 -11.56
C LEU A 377 -30.10 -22.41 -11.38
N LEU A 378 -31.13 -23.21 -11.11
CA LEU A 378 -32.49 -22.71 -10.83
C LEU A 378 -32.67 -22.28 -9.37
N ASP A 379 -31.84 -22.78 -8.46
CA ASP A 379 -31.84 -22.44 -7.04
C ASP A 379 -30.96 -21.23 -6.69
N MET A 380 -30.42 -20.48 -7.67
CA MET A 380 -29.61 -19.28 -7.38
C MET A 380 -30.34 -18.29 -6.47
N GLU A 381 -31.67 -18.17 -6.56
CA GLU A 381 -32.47 -17.27 -5.71
C GLU A 381 -32.46 -17.65 -4.22
N SER A 382 -32.12 -18.89 -3.86
CA SER A 382 -31.98 -19.26 -2.44
C SER A 382 -30.76 -18.59 -1.80
N LEU A 383 -29.75 -18.25 -2.61
CA LEU A 383 -28.62 -17.41 -2.22
C LEU A 383 -29.02 -15.93 -2.30
N THR A 384 -29.88 -15.52 -1.38
CA THR A 384 -30.28 -14.10 -1.26
C THR A 384 -29.12 -13.21 -0.82
N HIS A 385 -28.09 -13.78 -0.18
CA HIS A 385 -26.90 -13.09 0.30
C HIS A 385 -25.64 -13.92 0.06
N TYR A 386 -24.53 -13.21 -0.13
CA TYR A 386 -23.18 -13.77 -0.15
C TYR A 386 -22.40 -13.12 0.97
N SER A 387 -21.74 -13.93 1.79
CA SER A 387 -20.99 -13.43 2.94
C SER A 387 -19.70 -12.67 2.56
N SER A 388 -19.28 -12.76 1.30
CA SER A 388 -18.30 -11.85 0.68
C SER A 388 -18.49 -11.73 -0.84
N ASP A 389 -17.90 -10.69 -1.42
CA ASP A 389 -17.69 -10.50 -2.86
C ASP A 389 -16.95 -11.68 -3.49
N LEU A 390 -15.86 -12.15 -2.88
CA LEU A 390 -15.11 -13.31 -3.38
C LEU A 390 -15.98 -14.56 -3.52
N ARG A 391 -16.86 -14.82 -2.54
CA ARG A 391 -17.79 -15.97 -2.60
C ARG A 391 -18.81 -15.79 -3.72
N ARG A 392 -19.32 -14.57 -3.91
CA ARG A 392 -20.17 -14.23 -5.07
C ARG A 392 -19.44 -14.47 -6.38
N ALA A 393 -18.22 -13.97 -6.52
CA ALA A 393 -17.40 -14.12 -7.72
C ALA A 393 -17.17 -15.60 -8.07
N LYS A 394 -16.76 -16.42 -7.09
CA LYS A 394 -16.55 -17.87 -7.29
C LYS A 394 -17.82 -18.57 -7.77
N ASN A 395 -18.98 -18.27 -7.17
CA ASN A 395 -20.27 -18.83 -7.61
C ASN A 395 -20.68 -18.34 -8.99
N VAL A 396 -20.61 -17.03 -9.26
CA VAL A 396 -20.95 -16.45 -10.58
C VAL A 396 -20.09 -17.07 -11.68
N ARG A 397 -18.79 -17.24 -11.43
CA ARG A 397 -17.86 -17.90 -12.35
C ARG A 397 -18.26 -19.36 -12.63
N ALA A 398 -18.58 -20.12 -11.59
CA ALA A 398 -19.03 -21.50 -11.73
C ALA A 398 -20.38 -21.60 -12.46
N TYR A 399 -21.35 -20.75 -12.13
CA TYR A 399 -22.66 -20.72 -12.79
C TYR A 399 -22.57 -20.29 -14.25
N ALA A 400 -21.73 -19.29 -14.58
CA ALA A 400 -21.50 -18.89 -15.96
C ALA A 400 -20.87 -20.01 -16.79
N THR A 401 -19.89 -20.71 -16.21
CA THR A 401 -19.24 -21.87 -16.85
C THR A 401 -20.23 -23.02 -17.06
N ALA A 402 -21.06 -23.30 -16.05
CA ALA A 402 -22.11 -24.32 -16.15
C ALA A 402 -23.14 -23.96 -17.21
N TYR A 403 -23.64 -22.71 -17.22
CA TYR A 403 -24.59 -22.23 -18.21
C TYR A 403 -24.07 -22.40 -19.65
N ASP A 404 -22.82 -22.04 -19.93
CA ASP A 404 -22.19 -22.23 -21.25
C ASP A 404 -22.16 -23.71 -21.66
N ILE A 405 -21.76 -24.61 -20.76
CA ILE A 405 -21.59 -26.04 -21.06
C ILE A 405 -22.94 -26.77 -21.19
N VAL A 406 -23.93 -26.47 -20.36
CA VAL A 406 -25.23 -27.17 -20.40
C VAL A 406 -26.27 -26.47 -21.28
N TYR A 407 -25.95 -25.33 -21.89
CA TYR A 407 -26.91 -24.47 -22.62
C TYR A 407 -27.84 -25.25 -23.58
N ASN A 408 -27.27 -26.15 -24.39
CA ASN A 408 -28.03 -26.93 -25.38
C ASN A 408 -28.91 -28.02 -24.75
N ASN A 409 -28.72 -28.32 -23.47
CA ASN A 409 -29.51 -29.26 -22.68
C ASN A 409 -30.63 -28.58 -21.88
N LEU A 410 -30.69 -27.24 -21.91
CA LEU A 410 -31.73 -26.44 -21.30
C LEU A 410 -32.87 -26.19 -22.30
N SER A 411 -34.11 -26.22 -21.81
CA SER A 411 -35.26 -25.68 -22.53
C SER A 411 -35.13 -24.17 -22.71
N VAL A 412 -35.86 -23.59 -23.67
CA VAL A 412 -35.88 -22.13 -23.89
C VAL A 412 -36.31 -21.37 -22.63
N SER A 413 -37.22 -21.95 -21.83
CA SER A 413 -37.65 -21.37 -20.56
C SER A 413 -36.51 -21.38 -19.54
N GLU A 414 -35.81 -22.51 -19.38
CA GLU A 414 -34.65 -22.61 -18.48
C GLU A 414 -33.52 -21.68 -18.91
N GLN A 415 -33.22 -21.59 -20.22
CA GLN A 415 -32.22 -20.66 -20.76
C GLN A 415 -32.53 -19.21 -20.38
N THR A 416 -33.80 -18.81 -20.48
CA THR A 416 -34.25 -17.46 -20.13
C THR A 416 -34.18 -17.21 -18.63
N THR A 417 -34.70 -18.14 -17.82
CA THR A 417 -34.70 -18.01 -16.36
C THR A 417 -33.28 -18.00 -15.80
N ILE A 418 -32.47 -19.00 -16.13
CA ILE A 418 -31.09 -19.11 -15.62
C ILE A 418 -30.24 -17.94 -16.12
N GLY A 419 -30.43 -17.49 -17.37
CA GLY A 419 -29.73 -16.29 -17.88
C GLY A 419 -30.08 -15.03 -17.08
N SER A 420 -31.35 -14.85 -16.71
CA SER A 420 -31.78 -13.73 -15.86
C SER A 420 -31.20 -13.81 -14.45
N LEU A 421 -31.17 -15.01 -13.85
CA LEU A 421 -30.57 -15.24 -12.53
C LEU A 421 -29.05 -15.00 -12.55
N LEU A 422 -28.35 -15.54 -13.53
CA LEU A 422 -26.92 -15.31 -13.68
C LEU A 422 -26.62 -13.81 -13.82
N TYR A 423 -27.41 -13.08 -14.60
CA TYR A 423 -27.27 -11.63 -14.69
C TYR A 423 -27.48 -10.92 -13.34
N SER A 424 -28.52 -11.27 -12.57
CA SER A 424 -28.78 -10.61 -11.28
C SER A 424 -27.70 -10.89 -10.25
N HIS A 425 -27.09 -12.07 -10.27
CA HIS A 425 -25.97 -12.42 -9.39
C HIS A 425 -24.66 -11.74 -9.81
N ALA A 426 -24.42 -11.59 -11.11
CA ALA A 426 -23.22 -10.95 -11.67
C ALA A 426 -23.27 -9.42 -11.64
N ALA A 427 -24.43 -8.79 -11.82
CA ALA A 427 -24.55 -7.34 -11.96
C ALA A 427 -23.93 -6.54 -10.78
N PRO A 428 -24.02 -6.98 -9.51
CA PRO A 428 -23.35 -6.31 -8.40
C PRO A 428 -21.81 -6.27 -8.52
N LEU A 429 -21.20 -7.24 -9.22
CA LEU A 429 -19.75 -7.25 -9.48
C LEU A 429 -19.31 -6.15 -10.47
N MET A 430 -20.23 -5.45 -11.14
CA MET A 430 -19.89 -4.30 -11.99
C MET A 430 -19.37 -3.09 -11.18
N ARG A 431 -19.54 -3.10 -9.85
CA ARG A 431 -19.09 -2.06 -8.91
C ARG A 431 -17.62 -2.23 -8.51
N MET A 432 -16.73 -2.15 -9.49
CA MET A 432 -15.27 -2.29 -9.30
C MET A 432 -14.63 -1.15 -8.49
N ASP A 433 -15.40 -0.12 -8.14
CA ASP A 433 -14.97 1.01 -7.30
C ASP A 433 -14.86 0.65 -5.81
N LEU A 434 -15.49 -0.45 -5.37
CA LEU A 434 -15.51 -0.88 -3.96
C LEU A 434 -14.13 -1.24 -3.41
N TYR A 435 -13.28 -1.86 -4.22
CA TYR A 435 -11.97 -2.36 -3.82
C TYR A 435 -10.89 -1.91 -4.80
N HIS A 436 -10.85 -0.60 -5.09
CA HIS A 436 -10.06 -0.04 -6.18
C HIS A 436 -8.55 -0.37 -6.11
N ARG A 437 -8.01 -0.73 -4.94
CA ARG A 437 -6.60 -1.11 -4.73
C ARG A 437 -6.44 -2.49 -4.07
N ASN A 438 -7.22 -3.49 -4.48
CA ASN A 438 -7.09 -4.83 -3.90
C ASN A 438 -7.37 -5.94 -4.94
N ASN A 439 -6.74 -7.10 -4.80
CA ASN A 439 -6.88 -8.26 -5.68
C ASN A 439 -8.34 -8.74 -5.87
N HIS A 440 -9.23 -8.49 -4.91
CA HIS A 440 -10.65 -8.85 -4.98
C HIS A 440 -11.31 -8.33 -6.26
N ARG A 441 -10.98 -7.11 -6.69
CA ARG A 441 -11.53 -6.53 -7.94
C ARG A 441 -11.16 -7.35 -9.17
N VAL A 442 -10.00 -8.02 -9.14
CA VAL A 442 -9.51 -8.87 -10.24
C VAL A 442 -10.27 -10.19 -10.24
N VAL A 443 -10.51 -10.77 -9.06
CA VAL A 443 -11.36 -11.95 -8.87
C VAL A 443 -12.78 -11.68 -9.37
N ASP A 444 -13.38 -10.56 -8.93
CA ASP A 444 -14.69 -10.08 -9.37
C ASP A 444 -14.72 -9.86 -10.89
N ALA A 445 -13.67 -9.27 -11.47
CA ALA A 445 -13.54 -9.07 -12.90
C ALA A 445 -13.49 -10.40 -13.67
N GLY A 446 -12.78 -11.41 -13.17
CA GLY A 446 -12.76 -12.75 -13.78
C GLY A 446 -14.15 -13.36 -13.84
N ALA A 447 -14.90 -13.30 -12.73
CA ALA A 447 -16.27 -13.81 -12.65
C ALA A 447 -17.24 -13.01 -13.54
N LEU A 448 -17.17 -11.69 -13.50
CA LEU A 448 -17.98 -10.80 -14.34
C LEU A 448 -17.69 -11.02 -15.83
N GLY A 449 -16.43 -11.20 -16.20
CA GLY A 449 -15.99 -11.49 -17.55
C GLY A 449 -16.55 -12.81 -18.06
N MET A 450 -16.50 -13.87 -17.23
CA MET A 450 -17.11 -15.17 -17.55
C MET A 450 -18.63 -15.06 -17.75
N ALA A 451 -19.34 -14.37 -16.84
CA ALA A 451 -20.77 -14.10 -17.00
C ALA A 451 -21.07 -13.29 -18.26
N GLY A 452 -20.23 -12.29 -18.57
CA GLY A 452 -20.33 -11.48 -19.77
C GLY A 452 -20.19 -12.31 -21.05
N LEU A 453 -19.22 -13.23 -21.11
CA LEU A 453 -19.05 -14.15 -22.25
C LEU A 453 -20.23 -15.11 -22.39
N ALA A 454 -20.74 -15.67 -21.29
CA ALA A 454 -21.87 -16.60 -21.29
C ALA A 454 -23.19 -15.93 -21.70
N LEU A 455 -23.43 -14.70 -21.23
CA LEU A 455 -24.64 -13.91 -21.50
C LEU A 455 -24.54 -13.04 -22.76
N LYS A 456 -23.39 -13.06 -23.45
CA LYS A 456 -23.07 -12.16 -24.58
C LYS A 456 -23.24 -10.68 -24.22
N ASN A 457 -22.86 -10.30 -23.01
CA ASN A 457 -22.94 -8.93 -22.50
C ASN A 457 -21.58 -8.22 -22.64
N LYS A 458 -21.47 -7.35 -23.65
CA LYS A 458 -20.24 -6.59 -23.95
C LYS A 458 -19.79 -5.69 -22.79
N GLU A 459 -20.73 -5.07 -22.08
CA GLU A 459 -20.39 -4.14 -20.99
C GLU A 459 -19.65 -4.86 -19.86
N MET A 460 -20.15 -6.03 -19.45
CA MET A 460 -19.51 -6.87 -18.42
C MET A 460 -18.10 -7.29 -18.84
N ILE A 461 -17.90 -7.67 -20.12
CA ILE A 461 -16.59 -8.07 -20.65
C ILE A 461 -15.62 -6.87 -20.68
N ASP A 462 -16.06 -5.71 -21.18
CA ASP A 462 -15.24 -4.49 -21.25
C ASP A 462 -14.81 -4.03 -19.86
N ILE A 463 -15.71 -4.07 -18.86
CA ILE A 463 -15.40 -3.73 -17.45
C ILE A 463 -14.37 -4.69 -16.88
N ALA A 464 -14.56 -6.00 -17.09
CA ALA A 464 -13.64 -7.02 -16.60
C ALA A 464 -12.23 -6.84 -17.18
N GLN A 465 -12.09 -6.71 -18.50
CA GLN A 465 -10.79 -6.52 -19.15
C GLN A 465 -10.10 -5.23 -18.71
N HIS A 466 -10.84 -4.12 -18.61
CA HIS A 466 -10.27 -2.86 -18.15
C HIS A 466 -9.80 -2.96 -16.70
N THR A 467 -10.57 -3.61 -15.83
CA THR A 467 -10.24 -3.77 -14.40
C THR A 467 -8.98 -4.60 -14.19
N ILE A 468 -8.83 -5.70 -14.94
CA ILE A 468 -7.62 -6.53 -14.92
C ILE A 468 -6.42 -5.68 -15.37
N LEU A 469 -6.51 -5.03 -16.53
CA LEU A 469 -5.40 -4.21 -17.04
C LEU A 469 -5.04 -3.05 -16.09
N ASP A 470 -6.03 -2.37 -15.53
CA ASP A 470 -5.82 -1.28 -14.55
C ASP A 470 -5.07 -1.77 -13.32
N TYR A 471 -5.46 -2.92 -12.75
CA TYR A 471 -4.78 -3.52 -11.61
C TYR A 471 -3.30 -3.80 -11.91
N PHE A 472 -3.02 -4.50 -13.01
CA PHE A 472 -1.63 -4.86 -13.34
C PHE A 472 -0.80 -3.63 -13.73
N TYR A 473 -1.30 -2.69 -14.52
CA TYR A 473 -0.48 -1.57 -15.01
C TYR A 473 -0.34 -0.40 -14.04
N VAL A 474 -1.36 -0.13 -13.21
CA VAL A 474 -1.38 1.05 -12.34
C VAL A 474 -0.82 0.75 -10.97
N GLN A 475 -1.16 -0.40 -10.38
CA GLN A 475 -0.79 -0.72 -8.99
C GLN A 475 0.54 -1.47 -8.92
N ASN A 476 0.76 -2.45 -9.79
CA ASN A 476 1.94 -3.33 -9.70
C ASN A 476 3.25 -2.72 -10.24
N PRO A 477 4.40 -2.95 -9.56
CA PRO A 477 5.74 -2.59 -10.03
C PRO A 477 6.03 -2.97 -11.49
N ALA A 478 6.67 -2.07 -12.25
CA ALA A 478 6.79 -2.17 -13.72
C ALA A 478 7.41 -3.49 -14.20
N ASP A 479 8.34 -4.05 -13.44
CA ASP A 479 9.03 -5.31 -13.71
C ASP A 479 8.23 -6.56 -13.35
N GLY A 480 6.98 -6.43 -12.91
CA GLY A 480 6.05 -7.57 -12.74
C GLY A 480 5.82 -7.99 -11.31
N GLY A 481 6.52 -7.40 -10.33
CA GLY A 481 6.23 -7.61 -8.92
C GLY A 481 4.81 -7.22 -8.53
N SER A 482 4.48 -7.45 -7.26
CA SER A 482 3.15 -7.23 -6.70
C SER A 482 3.17 -6.16 -5.61
N PHE A 483 2.19 -5.26 -5.61
CA PHE A 483 1.97 -4.36 -4.46
C PHE A 483 1.23 -5.02 -3.28
N GLU A 484 0.76 -6.25 -3.49
CA GLU A 484 0.05 -7.07 -2.48
C GLU A 484 0.85 -8.32 -2.10
N GLY A 485 2.03 -8.49 -2.69
CA GLY A 485 2.85 -9.68 -2.53
C GLY A 485 2.44 -10.89 -3.33
N TYR A 486 3.19 -11.96 -3.07
CA TYR A 486 3.33 -13.13 -3.92
C TYR A 486 2.07 -13.99 -4.00
N SER A 487 1.46 -14.25 -2.84
CA SER A 487 0.25 -15.06 -2.74
C SER A 487 -0.94 -14.36 -3.38
N TYR A 488 -1.10 -13.05 -3.14
CA TYR A 488 -2.26 -12.30 -3.65
C TYR A 488 -2.22 -12.09 -5.16
N ILE A 489 -1.05 -11.83 -5.76
CA ILE A 489 -0.96 -11.72 -7.22
C ILE A 489 -1.24 -13.06 -7.91
N SER A 490 -0.80 -14.15 -7.29
CA SER A 490 -1.05 -15.51 -7.78
C SER A 490 -2.52 -15.88 -7.64
N PHE A 491 -3.14 -15.56 -6.51
CA PHE A 491 -4.57 -15.73 -6.28
C PHE A 491 -5.40 -14.93 -7.30
N ALA A 492 -5.03 -13.67 -7.58
CA ALA A 492 -5.69 -12.86 -8.60
C ALA A 492 -5.59 -13.49 -10.01
N LEU A 493 -4.40 -13.93 -10.41
CA LEU A 493 -4.16 -14.59 -11.71
C LEU A 493 -4.91 -15.93 -11.82
N TYR A 494 -4.91 -16.71 -10.74
CA TYR A 494 -5.61 -18.00 -10.66
C TYR A 494 -7.11 -17.80 -10.91
N GLU A 495 -7.73 -16.83 -10.22
CA GLU A 495 -9.17 -16.64 -10.27
C GLU A 495 -9.67 -16.09 -11.63
N ILE A 496 -8.81 -15.40 -12.41
CA ILE A 496 -9.16 -14.91 -13.76
C ILE A 496 -8.83 -15.89 -14.89
N MET A 497 -8.18 -17.02 -14.60
CA MET A 497 -7.54 -17.83 -15.62
C MET A 497 -8.52 -18.40 -16.67
N THR A 498 -9.72 -18.81 -16.24
CA THR A 498 -10.78 -19.30 -17.14
C THR A 498 -11.27 -18.21 -18.09
N PHE A 499 -11.41 -16.98 -17.60
CA PHE A 499 -11.83 -15.83 -18.40
C PHE A 499 -10.81 -15.47 -19.47
N ILE A 500 -9.54 -15.28 -19.08
CA ILE A 500 -8.50 -14.86 -20.04
C ILE A 500 -8.14 -15.96 -21.04
N SER A 501 -8.24 -17.24 -20.64
CA SER A 501 -8.13 -18.38 -21.55
C SER A 501 -9.27 -18.40 -22.57
N GLY A 502 -10.50 -18.11 -22.13
CA GLY A 502 -11.66 -17.97 -23.00
C GLY A 502 -11.52 -16.82 -24.00
N LEU A 503 -11.00 -15.67 -23.58
CA LEU A 503 -10.71 -14.55 -24.49
C LEU A 503 -9.70 -14.93 -25.57
N LYS A 504 -8.57 -15.53 -25.18
CA LYS A 504 -7.56 -16.00 -26.14
C LYS A 504 -8.16 -16.97 -27.16
N LYS A 505 -8.95 -17.94 -26.68
CA LYS A 505 -9.62 -18.93 -27.55
C LYS A 505 -10.54 -18.28 -28.58
N LEU A 506 -11.30 -17.27 -28.16
CA LEU A 506 -12.19 -16.50 -29.02
C LEU A 506 -11.43 -15.54 -29.95
N SER A 507 -10.09 -15.57 -29.94
CA SER A 507 -9.23 -14.62 -30.66
C SER A 507 -9.52 -13.16 -30.29
N ALA A 508 -9.97 -12.93 -29.07
CA ALA A 508 -10.07 -11.61 -28.46
C ALA A 508 -8.70 -11.20 -27.89
N PHE A 509 -8.66 -10.21 -26.98
CA PHE A 509 -7.41 -9.76 -26.36
C PHE A 509 -6.70 -10.92 -25.64
N ASN A 510 -5.43 -11.15 -26.01
CA ASN A 510 -4.62 -12.24 -25.47
C ASN A 510 -3.74 -11.73 -24.32
N PHE A 511 -4.18 -11.94 -23.07
CA PHE A 511 -3.39 -11.58 -21.89
C PHE A 511 -2.05 -12.34 -21.78
N PHE A 512 -1.90 -13.48 -22.44
CA PHE A 512 -0.63 -14.24 -22.47
C PHE A 512 0.39 -13.69 -23.47
N GLU A 513 0.05 -12.61 -24.19
CA GLU A 513 0.96 -11.83 -25.03
C GLU A 513 1.14 -10.39 -24.48
N ASP A 514 0.43 -10.03 -23.41
CA ASP A 514 0.55 -8.72 -22.78
C ASP A 514 1.88 -8.62 -22.00
N GLU A 515 2.66 -7.58 -22.29
CA GLU A 515 4.01 -7.42 -21.71
C GLU A 515 3.99 -7.37 -20.18
N LYS A 516 2.95 -6.78 -19.59
CA LYS A 516 2.86 -6.63 -18.15
C LYS A 516 2.48 -7.92 -17.45
N ILE A 517 1.52 -8.67 -18.01
CA ILE A 517 1.18 -10.01 -17.49
C ILE A 517 2.37 -10.95 -17.63
N ILE A 518 3.07 -10.93 -18.77
CA ILE A 518 4.28 -11.73 -18.97
C ILE A 518 5.35 -11.37 -17.95
N ALA A 519 5.57 -10.08 -17.69
CA ALA A 519 6.53 -9.65 -16.67
C ALA A 519 6.16 -10.20 -15.28
N THR A 520 4.87 -10.20 -14.91
CA THR A 520 4.42 -10.80 -13.65
C THR A 520 4.59 -12.32 -13.61
N LEU A 521 4.31 -13.03 -14.70
CA LEU A 521 4.54 -14.48 -14.77
C LEU A 521 6.05 -14.81 -14.71
N ASP A 522 6.90 -14.03 -15.36
CA ASP A 522 8.36 -14.17 -15.27
C ASP A 522 8.85 -13.82 -13.85
N TYR A 523 8.30 -12.81 -13.19
CA TYR A 523 8.56 -12.50 -11.78
C TYR A 523 8.26 -13.70 -10.88
N ILE A 524 7.05 -14.27 -10.98
CA ILE A 524 6.65 -15.47 -10.23
C ILE A 524 7.61 -16.64 -10.54
N ALA A 525 7.84 -16.93 -11.81
CA ALA A 525 8.65 -18.08 -12.21
C ALA A 525 10.12 -17.98 -11.75
N GLU A 526 10.70 -16.79 -11.82
CA GLU A 526 12.13 -16.61 -11.58
C GLU A 526 12.47 -16.34 -10.11
N THR A 527 11.50 -15.94 -9.28
CA THR A 527 11.76 -15.56 -7.89
C THR A 527 11.34 -16.60 -6.85
N LEU A 528 10.73 -17.71 -7.29
CA LEU A 528 10.58 -18.90 -6.44
C LEU A 528 11.95 -19.49 -6.07
N GLY A 529 12.05 -19.87 -4.80
CA GLY A 529 13.19 -20.56 -4.21
C GLY A 529 13.18 -22.07 -4.48
N PRO A 530 14.07 -22.80 -3.79
CA PRO A 530 14.07 -24.26 -3.80
C PRO A 530 12.70 -24.83 -3.50
N LEU A 531 12.38 -25.99 -4.09
CA LEU A 531 11.08 -26.66 -3.93
C LEU A 531 9.86 -25.86 -4.43
N GLY A 532 10.10 -24.78 -5.19
CA GLY A 532 9.08 -23.92 -5.77
C GLY A 532 8.39 -23.01 -4.75
N MET A 533 9.07 -22.57 -3.68
CA MET A 533 8.45 -21.79 -2.60
C MET A 533 8.77 -20.30 -2.72
N PRO A 534 7.80 -19.39 -2.49
CA PRO A 534 8.08 -17.95 -2.48
C PRO A 534 8.83 -17.56 -1.21
N GLY A 535 9.42 -16.36 -1.21
CA GLY A 535 9.81 -15.73 0.05
C GLY A 535 8.58 -15.27 0.83
N SER A 536 8.65 -15.30 2.16
CA SER A 536 7.52 -15.00 3.07
C SER A 536 7.45 -13.51 3.46
N PHE A 537 7.54 -12.62 2.46
CA PHE A 537 7.35 -11.18 2.62
C PHE A 537 5.89 -10.80 2.37
N GLU A 538 5.41 -9.75 3.03
CA GLU A 538 3.99 -9.39 3.07
C GLU A 538 3.13 -10.57 3.58
N ASP A 539 1.81 -10.45 3.44
CA ASP A 539 0.89 -11.55 3.65
C ASP A 539 1.09 -12.64 2.57
N CYS A 540 2.09 -13.50 2.78
CA CYS A 540 2.44 -14.59 1.89
C CYS A 540 2.31 -15.95 2.58
N THR A 541 1.55 -16.84 1.93
CA THR A 541 1.53 -18.27 2.20
C THR A 541 2.30 -19.01 1.12
N PHE A 542 2.63 -20.27 1.37
CA PHE A 542 3.16 -21.21 0.38
C PHE A 542 2.02 -21.85 -0.41
N ASP A 543 1.04 -21.03 -0.78
CA ASP A 543 -0.08 -21.49 -1.56
C ASP A 543 0.39 -22.08 -2.88
N LYS A 544 -0.38 -23.06 -3.30
CA LYS A 544 -0.17 -23.91 -4.45
C LYS A 544 -0.66 -23.23 -5.74
N ASP A 545 -1.56 -22.25 -5.62
CA ASP A 545 -2.02 -21.37 -6.70
C ASP A 545 -0.85 -20.72 -7.46
N ILE A 546 0.25 -20.41 -6.75
CA ILE A 546 1.45 -19.77 -7.28
C ILE A 546 2.04 -20.58 -8.45
N GLN A 547 2.10 -21.91 -8.32
CA GLN A 547 2.67 -22.77 -9.36
C GLN A 547 1.60 -23.20 -10.39
N GLU A 548 0.32 -23.31 -10.00
CA GLU A 548 -0.77 -23.60 -10.94
C GLU A 548 -0.91 -22.52 -12.02
N VAL A 549 -0.80 -21.24 -11.65
CA VAL A 549 -0.83 -20.13 -12.61
C VAL A 549 0.25 -20.29 -13.69
N LEU A 550 1.44 -20.75 -13.31
CA LEU A 550 2.52 -21.04 -14.26
C LEU A 550 2.18 -22.22 -15.18
N LEU A 551 1.59 -23.29 -14.65
CA LEU A 551 1.14 -24.44 -15.46
C LEU A 551 0.10 -24.01 -16.50
N TYR A 552 -0.89 -23.23 -16.09
CA TYR A 552 -1.96 -22.76 -16.98
C TYR A 552 -1.36 -21.87 -18.07
N SER A 553 -0.51 -20.93 -17.67
CA SER A 553 0.20 -20.05 -18.60
C SER A 553 1.12 -20.82 -19.55
N ALA A 554 1.76 -21.89 -19.10
CA ALA A 554 2.58 -22.75 -19.97
C ALA A 554 1.75 -23.33 -21.12
N ALA A 555 0.57 -23.88 -20.83
CA ALA A 555 -0.33 -24.37 -21.88
C ALA A 555 -0.79 -23.26 -22.83
N GLN A 556 -1.05 -22.07 -22.30
CA GLN A 556 -1.48 -20.94 -23.12
C GLN A 556 -0.34 -20.29 -23.93
N MET A 557 0.91 -20.44 -23.53
CA MET A 557 2.05 -19.85 -24.24
C MET A 557 2.80 -20.85 -25.12
N ASN A 558 2.46 -22.15 -25.07
CA ASN A 558 3.23 -23.19 -25.75
C ASN A 558 3.42 -22.96 -27.26
N ASP A 559 2.43 -22.37 -27.93
CA ASP A 559 2.50 -22.13 -29.38
C ASP A 559 3.22 -20.83 -29.75
N THR A 560 3.23 -19.84 -28.86
CA THR A 560 3.76 -18.49 -29.11
C THR A 560 5.17 -18.30 -28.53
N ASP A 561 5.43 -18.87 -27.35
CA ASP A 561 6.73 -18.92 -26.70
C ASP A 561 6.96 -20.29 -26.02
N PRO A 562 7.32 -21.32 -26.81
CA PRO A 562 7.58 -22.66 -26.29
C PRO A 562 8.69 -22.65 -25.23
N SER A 563 9.71 -21.79 -25.35
CA SER A 563 10.80 -21.81 -24.39
C SER A 563 10.36 -21.35 -23.01
N ARG A 564 9.49 -20.36 -22.91
CA ARG A 564 8.91 -19.92 -21.64
C ARG A 564 7.93 -20.94 -21.09
N ALA A 565 7.07 -21.50 -21.95
CA ALA A 565 6.16 -22.57 -21.56
C ALA A 565 6.88 -23.77 -20.94
N GLN A 566 7.99 -24.22 -21.55
CA GLN A 566 8.80 -25.32 -21.01
C GLN A 566 9.43 -25.01 -19.64
N ARG A 567 9.79 -23.74 -19.38
CA ARG A 567 10.32 -23.29 -18.08
C ARG A 567 9.22 -23.27 -17.02
N TYR A 568 8.06 -22.71 -17.32
CA TYR A 568 6.93 -22.68 -16.41
C TYR A 568 6.44 -24.10 -16.05
N GLN A 569 6.36 -24.98 -17.05
CA GLN A 569 6.10 -26.41 -16.86
C GLN A 569 7.12 -27.04 -15.90
N TYR A 570 8.41 -26.77 -16.10
CA TYR A 570 9.47 -27.29 -15.23
C TYR A 570 9.27 -26.89 -13.78
N ILE A 571 9.01 -25.61 -13.50
CA ILE A 571 8.85 -25.09 -12.14
C ILE A 571 7.65 -25.76 -11.44
N TRP A 572 6.52 -25.91 -12.13
CA TRP A 572 5.38 -26.63 -11.60
C TRP A 572 5.72 -28.11 -11.31
N GLU A 573 6.39 -28.81 -12.23
CA GLU A 573 6.80 -30.20 -12.04
C GLU A 573 7.76 -30.37 -10.84
N GLN A 574 8.67 -29.41 -10.62
CA GLN A 574 9.53 -29.43 -9.41
C GLN A 574 8.68 -29.47 -8.14
N ARG A 575 7.64 -28.64 -8.06
CA ARG A 575 6.73 -28.60 -6.91
C ARG A 575 5.95 -29.90 -6.74
N GLN A 576 5.45 -30.49 -7.83
CA GLN A 576 4.72 -31.76 -7.77
C GLN A 576 5.61 -32.92 -7.30
N ASN A 577 6.87 -32.93 -7.74
CA ASN A 577 7.86 -33.92 -7.35
C ASN A 577 8.21 -33.87 -5.86
N ASN A 578 7.85 -32.81 -5.12
CA ASN A 578 8.08 -32.74 -3.68
C ASN A 578 7.39 -33.88 -2.91
N THR A 579 6.31 -34.43 -3.45
CA THR A 579 5.57 -35.57 -2.87
C THR A 579 6.46 -36.81 -2.65
N GLN A 580 7.58 -36.91 -3.37
CA GLN A 580 8.55 -38.01 -3.23
C GLN A 580 9.44 -37.90 -1.99
N TYR A 581 9.55 -36.71 -1.39
CA TYR A 581 10.40 -36.51 -0.21
C TYR A 581 9.70 -37.06 1.05
N SER A 582 10.47 -37.73 1.91
CA SER A 582 9.97 -38.27 3.18
C SER A 582 9.33 -37.19 4.07
N SER A 583 9.92 -35.98 4.03
CA SER A 583 9.51 -34.80 4.78
C SER A 583 8.11 -34.30 4.40
N SER A 584 7.62 -34.56 3.19
CA SER A 584 6.28 -34.10 2.72
C SER A 584 5.11 -34.75 3.46
N SER A 585 5.35 -35.87 4.15
CA SER A 585 4.37 -36.47 5.07
C SER A 585 4.22 -35.68 6.39
N ILE A 586 5.28 -34.99 6.80
CA ILE A 586 5.35 -34.17 8.02
C ILE A 586 4.93 -32.74 7.68
N TYR A 587 5.46 -32.20 6.59
CA TYR A 587 5.23 -30.84 6.12
C TYR A 587 4.30 -30.86 4.91
N GLY A 588 2.99 -30.96 5.15
CA GLY A 588 1.99 -31.06 4.09
C GLY A 588 1.94 -29.84 3.16
N TYR A 589 2.54 -28.71 3.55
CA TYR A 589 2.72 -27.53 2.71
C TYR A 589 3.86 -27.66 1.71
N LEU A 590 4.65 -28.75 1.68
CA LEU A 590 5.62 -29.01 0.61
C LEU A 590 4.97 -29.57 -0.64
N LYS A 591 3.80 -30.20 -0.50
CA LYS A 591 3.11 -30.90 -1.58
C LYS A 591 2.62 -29.91 -2.63
N GLY A 592 2.62 -30.37 -3.88
CA GLY A 592 1.88 -29.70 -4.94
C GLY A 592 0.37 -29.75 -4.72
N GLU A 593 -0.33 -29.04 -5.58
CA GLU A 593 -1.79 -28.95 -5.56
C GLU A 593 -2.47 -30.28 -5.90
N ASP A 594 -3.50 -30.65 -5.13
CA ASP A 594 -4.51 -31.61 -5.58
C ASP A 594 -5.13 -31.15 -6.92
N THR A 595 -5.71 -32.05 -7.69
CA THR A 595 -6.25 -31.62 -8.98
C THR A 595 -7.38 -30.60 -8.80
N THR A 596 -7.44 -29.58 -9.66
CA THR A 596 -8.51 -28.57 -9.70
C THR A 596 -9.29 -28.64 -11.02
N PHE A 597 -10.49 -28.05 -11.03
CA PHE A 597 -11.27 -27.87 -12.24
C PHE A 597 -10.46 -27.09 -13.30
N GLU A 598 -9.84 -25.98 -12.88
CA GLU A 598 -9.02 -25.10 -13.69
C GLU A 598 -7.83 -25.83 -14.31
N ARG A 599 -7.14 -26.72 -13.58
CA ARG A 599 -6.06 -27.55 -14.13
C ARG A 599 -6.54 -28.41 -15.29
N ILE A 600 -7.67 -29.09 -15.12
CA ILE A 600 -8.19 -30.01 -16.12
C ILE A 600 -8.60 -29.22 -17.38
N VAL A 601 -9.27 -28.07 -17.24
CA VAL A 601 -9.84 -27.33 -18.39
C VAL A 601 -8.90 -26.29 -19.02
N CYS A 602 -8.01 -25.66 -18.25
CA CYS A 602 -7.11 -24.60 -18.74
C CYS A 602 -5.76 -25.13 -19.24
N TYR A 603 -5.33 -26.33 -18.84
CA TYR A 603 -4.18 -27.01 -19.43
C TYR A 603 -4.55 -27.59 -20.81
N SER A 604 -4.71 -26.71 -21.79
CA SER A 604 -5.39 -26.97 -23.07
C SER A 604 -4.55 -27.72 -24.12
N VAL A 605 -3.29 -28.03 -23.82
CA VAL A 605 -2.41 -28.78 -24.74
C VAL A 605 -2.91 -30.20 -25.00
N ASN A 606 -2.53 -30.79 -26.14
CA ASN A 606 -2.91 -32.17 -26.49
C ASN A 606 -1.99 -33.21 -25.85
N ASP A 607 -0.72 -32.85 -25.68
CA ASP A 607 0.33 -33.63 -25.04
C ASP A 607 0.99 -32.78 -23.97
N THR A 608 1.58 -33.43 -22.96
CA THR A 608 2.31 -32.72 -21.92
C THR A 608 3.48 -31.95 -22.52
N ILE A 609 3.67 -30.72 -22.06
CA ILE A 609 4.81 -29.90 -22.45
C ILE A 609 6.07 -30.55 -21.89
N THR A 610 7.12 -30.69 -22.71
CA THR A 610 8.41 -31.18 -22.22
C THR A 610 9.07 -30.12 -21.36
N SER A 611 9.17 -30.35 -20.05
CA SER A 611 9.81 -29.39 -19.15
C SER A 611 11.29 -29.16 -19.48
N LYS A 612 11.75 -27.93 -19.25
CA LYS A 612 13.16 -27.55 -19.43
C LYS A 612 13.64 -26.75 -18.22
N PRO A 613 14.74 -27.17 -17.56
CA PRO A 613 15.32 -26.43 -16.44
C PRO A 613 15.63 -24.98 -16.78
N VAL A 614 15.42 -24.10 -15.81
CA VAL A 614 15.81 -22.70 -15.91
C VAL A 614 17.32 -22.60 -15.78
N THR A 615 18.00 -22.02 -16.77
CA THR A 615 19.48 -21.97 -16.80
C THR A 615 20.05 -20.64 -16.34
N ASN A 616 19.25 -19.58 -16.33
CA ASN A 616 19.59 -18.26 -15.80
C ASN A 616 18.31 -17.67 -15.20
N GLN A 617 18.40 -17.14 -13.97
CA GLN A 617 17.32 -16.43 -13.29
C GLN A 617 17.79 -15.03 -12.93
N LYS A 618 16.90 -14.04 -13.05
CA LYS A 618 17.18 -12.67 -12.64
C LYS A 618 17.24 -12.58 -11.12
N GLU A 619 18.34 -12.05 -10.59
CA GLU A 619 18.56 -11.94 -9.14
C GLU A 619 17.95 -10.69 -8.51
N VAL A 620 17.69 -9.62 -9.27
CA VAL A 620 17.25 -8.34 -8.70
C VAL A 620 16.15 -7.73 -9.56
N TRP A 621 15.04 -7.36 -8.92
CA TRP A 621 13.85 -6.77 -9.50
C TRP A 621 13.78 -5.33 -9.02
N LYS A 622 14.21 -4.42 -9.90
CA LYS A 622 14.47 -3.02 -9.59
C LYS A 622 13.21 -2.27 -9.16
N GLU A 623 12.10 -2.45 -9.87
CA GLU A 623 10.87 -1.71 -9.58
C GLU A 623 10.13 -2.34 -8.41
N SER A 624 10.23 -3.67 -8.23
CA SER A 624 9.82 -4.35 -7.00
C SER A 624 10.73 -4.03 -5.81
N SER A 625 11.93 -3.48 -6.04
CA SER A 625 13.01 -3.36 -5.06
C SER A 625 13.24 -4.62 -4.22
N MET A 626 13.23 -5.78 -4.88
CA MET A 626 13.49 -7.09 -4.28
C MET A 626 14.70 -7.76 -4.90
N ALA A 627 15.39 -8.58 -4.11
CA ALA A 627 16.50 -9.40 -4.58
C ALA A 627 16.33 -10.87 -4.18
N PHE A 628 16.88 -11.77 -4.99
CA PHE A 628 16.72 -13.23 -4.93
C PHE A 628 18.06 -13.87 -5.29
N LEU A 629 19.03 -13.74 -4.39
CA LEU A 629 20.39 -14.23 -4.62
C LEU A 629 20.41 -15.75 -4.57
N ARG A 630 21.09 -16.41 -5.51
CA ARG A 630 21.08 -17.87 -5.58
C ARG A 630 22.37 -18.47 -6.09
N SER A 631 22.65 -19.70 -5.66
CA SER A 631 23.76 -20.52 -6.15
C SER A 631 23.37 -21.99 -6.15
N GLY A 632 23.51 -22.68 -7.28
CA GLY A 632 23.07 -24.07 -7.45
C GLY A 632 21.57 -24.21 -7.72
N ASP A 633 21.09 -25.46 -7.64
CA ASP A 633 19.69 -25.85 -7.90
C ASP A 633 18.93 -26.08 -6.56
N GLN A 634 18.22 -27.21 -6.40
CA GLN A 634 17.37 -27.51 -5.24
C GLN A 634 18.13 -27.57 -3.90
N ASP A 635 19.35 -28.10 -3.89
CA ASP A 635 20.22 -28.17 -2.71
C ASP A 635 21.08 -26.91 -2.53
N GLY A 636 20.89 -25.91 -3.40
CA GLY A 636 21.67 -24.68 -3.46
C GLY A 636 21.40 -23.70 -2.34
N LEU A 637 22.06 -22.55 -2.41
CA LEU A 637 21.76 -21.37 -1.61
C LEU A 637 20.70 -20.53 -2.30
N PHE A 638 19.73 -20.05 -1.54
CA PHE A 638 18.76 -19.06 -2.01
C PHE A 638 18.43 -18.09 -0.88
N MET A 639 18.58 -16.79 -1.15
CA MET A 639 18.43 -15.72 -0.17
C MET A 639 17.62 -14.59 -0.78
N PRO A 640 16.30 -14.54 -0.53
CA PRO A 640 15.49 -13.40 -0.90
C PRO A 640 15.69 -12.24 0.08
N PHE A 641 15.52 -11.00 -0.39
CA PHE A 641 15.75 -9.77 0.36
C PHE A 641 14.72 -8.67 0.02
N SER A 642 14.06 -8.20 1.09
CA SER A 642 13.09 -7.09 1.21
C SER A 642 13.69 -5.68 1.15
N CYS A 643 13.30 -4.77 0.24
CA CYS A 643 13.51 -3.32 0.46
C CYS A 643 12.60 -2.46 -0.43
N LYS A 644 11.28 -2.62 -0.34
CA LYS A 644 10.31 -1.99 -1.25
C LYS A 644 10.24 -0.48 -1.07
N ASN A 645 9.98 0.23 -2.16
CA ASN A 645 9.90 1.69 -2.22
C ASN A 645 8.60 2.19 -2.87
N TYR A 646 7.53 1.45 -2.66
CA TYR A 646 6.21 1.75 -3.17
C TYR A 646 5.14 1.35 -2.15
N ASP A 647 3.99 1.98 -2.26
CA ASP A 647 2.84 1.74 -1.42
C ASP A 647 2.26 0.33 -1.60
N GLN A 648 2.04 -0.36 -0.49
CA GLN A 648 1.67 -1.77 -0.41
C GLN A 648 0.27 -1.92 0.19
N ASN A 649 -0.53 -2.90 -0.26
CA ASN A 649 -1.88 -3.13 0.29
C ASN A 649 -1.91 -4.10 1.46
N HIS A 650 -1.00 -5.09 1.45
CA HIS A 650 -0.85 -6.11 2.48
C HIS A 650 0.53 -6.01 3.16
N PRO A 651 0.95 -4.80 3.59
CA PRO A 651 2.31 -4.57 4.01
C PRO A 651 2.67 -5.30 5.30
N HIS A 652 3.93 -5.70 5.39
CA HIS A 652 4.60 -6.00 6.65
C HIS A 652 5.63 -4.90 6.95
N GLN A 653 6.08 -4.85 8.20
CA GLN A 653 7.18 -3.98 8.64
C GLN A 653 8.52 -4.73 8.53
N ASP A 654 8.74 -5.36 7.37
CA ASP A 654 9.80 -6.33 7.10
C ASP A 654 10.80 -5.81 6.05
N GLU A 655 10.86 -4.50 5.81
CA GLU A 655 11.82 -3.96 4.86
C GLU A 655 13.26 -4.09 5.39
N ASN A 656 14.23 -4.23 4.50
CA ASN A 656 15.59 -4.68 4.81
C ASN A 656 15.68 -6.06 5.50
N SER A 657 14.60 -6.86 5.51
CA SER A 657 14.68 -8.24 5.97
C SER A 657 15.15 -9.21 4.88
N PHE A 658 15.59 -10.38 5.29
CA PHE A 658 16.04 -11.45 4.42
C PHE A 658 15.55 -12.81 4.89
N GLU A 659 15.66 -13.79 4.03
CA GLU A 659 15.44 -15.19 4.38
C GLU A 659 16.59 -16.03 3.81
N LEU A 660 16.77 -17.27 4.29
CA LEU A 660 17.87 -18.11 3.83
C LEU A 660 17.48 -19.57 3.73
N TRP A 661 17.68 -20.10 2.52
CA TRP A 661 17.60 -21.50 2.17
C TRP A 661 18.98 -22.04 1.84
N ALA A 662 19.27 -23.26 2.32
CA ALA A 662 20.49 -23.97 1.97
C ALA A 662 20.29 -25.49 2.11
N PHE A 663 20.87 -26.28 1.20
CA PHE A 663 20.91 -27.75 1.30
C PHE A 663 19.52 -28.39 1.54
N GLY A 664 18.51 -27.85 0.86
CA GLY A 664 17.12 -28.31 0.99
C GLY A 664 16.42 -27.90 2.28
N ALA A 665 17.00 -27.05 3.12
CA ALA A 665 16.37 -26.55 4.34
C ALA A 665 16.03 -25.07 4.22
N TYR A 666 14.85 -24.68 4.73
CA TYR A 666 14.55 -23.29 5.05
C TYR A 666 15.05 -22.98 6.46
N ILE A 667 16.12 -22.19 6.58
CA ILE A 667 16.90 -22.10 7.82
C ILE A 667 16.73 -20.76 8.52
N ALA A 668 16.64 -19.67 7.76
CA ALA A 668 16.20 -18.37 8.27
C ALA A 668 14.91 -17.99 7.56
N ASN A 669 13.85 -17.72 8.30
CA ASN A 669 12.51 -17.53 7.75
C ASN A 669 11.86 -16.27 8.31
N ASN A 670 11.08 -15.55 7.52
CA ASN A 670 10.08 -14.62 8.03
C ASN A 670 8.82 -15.41 8.45
N PRO A 671 7.84 -14.76 9.10
CA PRO A 671 6.74 -15.47 9.74
C PRO A 671 5.65 -15.88 8.75
N GLY A 672 5.63 -15.35 7.52
CA GLY A 672 4.58 -15.66 6.53
C GLY A 672 3.20 -15.15 6.95
N TYR A 673 2.12 -15.85 6.58
CA TYR A 673 0.76 -15.37 6.77
C TYR A 673 -0.12 -16.35 7.53
N PRO A 674 -0.53 -16.02 8.78
CA PRO A 674 -1.46 -16.86 9.55
C PRO A 674 -2.91 -16.72 9.10
N GLY A 675 -3.24 -15.80 8.20
CA GLY A 675 -4.61 -15.47 7.84
C GLY A 675 -5.14 -14.24 8.58
N TRP A 676 -5.99 -13.49 7.89
CA TRP A 676 -6.60 -12.28 8.42
C TRP A 676 -7.38 -12.53 9.72
N GLY A 677 -7.17 -11.69 10.74
CA GLY A 677 -7.84 -11.79 12.04
C GLY A 677 -7.53 -13.09 12.80
N LYS A 678 -6.52 -13.85 12.39
CA LYS A 678 -6.06 -15.03 13.09
C LYS A 678 -5.00 -14.69 14.13
N LYS A 679 -4.79 -15.62 15.05
CA LYS A 679 -3.68 -15.57 16.01
C LYS A 679 -2.37 -15.34 15.23
N PHE A 680 -1.51 -14.50 15.79
CA PHE A 680 -0.20 -14.12 15.22
C PHE A 680 -0.22 -13.19 14.01
N HIS A 681 -1.37 -12.74 13.52
CA HIS A 681 -1.42 -11.82 12.37
C HIS A 681 -0.62 -10.52 12.62
N THR A 682 -0.84 -9.85 13.75
CA THR A 682 -0.08 -8.64 14.13
C THR A 682 1.41 -8.93 14.34
N TRP A 683 1.76 -10.12 14.83
CA TRP A 683 3.15 -10.52 14.98
C TRP A 683 3.82 -10.67 13.61
N ALA A 684 3.13 -11.33 12.67
CA ALA A 684 3.64 -11.54 11.33
C ALA A 684 3.93 -10.22 10.61
N GLN A 685 3.09 -9.20 10.81
CA GLN A 685 3.27 -7.87 10.24
C GLN A 685 4.37 -7.03 10.93
N SER A 686 4.86 -7.43 12.10
CA SER A 686 5.77 -6.60 12.90
C SER A 686 7.23 -6.77 12.49
N THR A 687 8.05 -5.73 12.67
CA THR A 687 9.51 -5.84 12.47
C THR A 687 10.15 -6.87 13.37
N GLU A 688 9.63 -7.06 14.58
CA GLU A 688 10.15 -8.08 15.50
C GLU A 688 9.94 -9.50 14.98
N GLY A 689 8.87 -9.73 14.19
CA GLY A 689 8.58 -11.00 13.55
C GLY A 689 9.48 -11.31 12.35
N ALA A 690 10.23 -10.34 11.82
CA ALA A 690 11.07 -10.49 10.64
C ALA A 690 12.57 -10.55 10.97
N ASN A 691 13.38 -11.06 10.04
CA ASN A 691 14.85 -11.04 10.11
C ASN A 691 15.39 -9.64 9.79
N SER A 692 15.16 -8.68 10.69
CA SER A 692 15.47 -7.26 10.54
C SER A 692 16.16 -6.69 11.80
N LEU A 693 16.11 -5.37 11.99
CA LEU A 693 16.67 -4.66 13.14
C LEU A 693 15.57 -4.01 13.99
N LEU A 694 15.77 -3.94 15.31
CA LEU A 694 15.07 -2.97 16.17
C LEU A 694 16.05 -1.89 16.61
N ILE A 695 15.64 -0.62 16.53
CA ILE A 695 16.46 0.53 16.90
C ILE A 695 15.93 1.12 18.21
N GLY A 696 16.73 1.05 19.28
CA GLY A 696 16.28 1.44 20.62
C GLY A 696 15.12 0.59 21.13
N GLY A 697 14.98 -0.65 20.64
CA GLY A 697 13.85 -1.54 20.92
C GLY A 697 12.57 -1.23 20.13
N SER A 698 12.62 -0.31 19.16
CA SER A 698 11.48 0.02 18.30
C SER A 698 11.65 -0.61 16.92
N GLY A 699 10.54 -1.12 16.36
CA GLY A 699 10.47 -1.59 14.98
C GLY A 699 10.38 -0.44 13.97
N GLN A 700 10.11 -0.79 12.72
CA GLN A 700 9.83 0.15 11.65
C GLN A 700 8.47 0.83 11.91
N LEU A 701 8.36 2.08 11.53
CA LEU A 701 7.19 2.94 11.71
C LEU A 701 6.42 3.17 10.42
N GLN A 702 6.99 2.78 9.29
CA GLN A 702 6.40 2.83 7.96
C GLN A 702 6.80 1.58 7.19
N VAL A 703 6.09 1.31 6.09
CA VAL A 703 6.20 0.09 5.28
C VAL A 703 6.81 0.37 3.91
N GLU A 704 7.29 1.59 3.68
CA GLU A 704 7.98 2.02 2.47
C GLU A 704 9.40 2.47 2.82
N ALA A 705 10.39 1.92 2.11
CA ALA A 705 11.80 2.27 2.20
C ALA A 705 12.25 3.08 0.97
N ASN A 706 13.55 3.43 0.91
CA ASN A 706 14.11 4.14 -0.25
C ASN A 706 14.46 3.21 -1.42
N GLY A 707 14.30 1.90 -1.26
CA GLY A 707 14.58 0.94 -2.31
C GLY A 707 15.99 0.34 -2.26
N LEU A 708 16.28 -0.47 -3.28
CA LEU A 708 17.64 -0.97 -3.54
C LEU A 708 18.51 0.15 -4.14
N SER A 709 19.62 0.48 -3.49
CA SER A 709 20.53 1.55 -3.95
C SER A 709 21.72 1.03 -4.75
N SER A 710 22.07 -0.25 -4.59
CA SER A 710 23.15 -0.90 -5.32
C SER A 710 22.86 -2.38 -5.56
N SER A 711 23.26 -2.88 -6.73
CA SER A 711 23.32 -4.31 -7.02
C SER A 711 24.55 -4.63 -7.86
N ILE A 712 25.23 -5.73 -7.54
CA ILE A 712 26.24 -6.34 -8.41
C ILE A 712 26.08 -7.85 -8.31
N SER A 713 25.99 -8.51 -9.45
CA SER A 713 25.90 -9.97 -9.55
C SER A 713 27.05 -10.50 -10.41
N SER A 714 27.66 -11.59 -9.99
CA SER A 714 28.73 -12.30 -10.70
C SER A 714 28.70 -13.79 -10.34
N PRO A 715 29.36 -14.67 -11.11
CA PRO A 715 29.37 -16.11 -10.82
C PRO A 715 29.95 -16.50 -9.46
N TYR A 716 30.75 -15.62 -8.84
CA TYR A 716 31.46 -15.91 -7.58
C TYR A 716 31.00 -15.04 -6.41
N PHE A 717 30.27 -13.95 -6.69
CA PHE A 717 29.91 -12.92 -5.72
C PHE A 717 28.67 -12.15 -6.18
N SER A 718 27.68 -12.04 -5.30
CA SER A 718 26.53 -11.17 -5.48
C SER A 718 26.37 -10.26 -4.26
N MET A 719 25.94 -9.02 -4.51
CA MET A 719 25.75 -7.99 -3.50
C MET A 719 24.54 -7.14 -3.86
N VAL A 720 23.74 -6.85 -2.84
CA VAL A 720 22.63 -5.90 -2.87
C VAL A 720 22.73 -5.01 -1.64
N TYR A 721 22.24 -3.77 -1.77
CA TYR A 721 22.15 -2.82 -0.67
C TYR A 721 20.76 -2.19 -0.68
N GLY A 722 20.02 -2.32 0.42
CA GLY A 722 18.73 -1.66 0.66
C GLY A 722 18.87 -0.48 1.61
N GLU A 723 18.24 0.65 1.29
CA GLU A 723 18.30 1.86 2.11
C GLU A 723 17.03 2.01 2.96
N GLY A 724 17.17 1.69 4.26
CA GLY A 724 16.06 1.65 5.22
C GLY A 724 16.06 2.77 6.27
N SER A 725 16.89 3.81 6.15
CA SER A 725 17.06 4.82 7.21
C SER A 725 15.76 5.51 7.62
N GLU A 726 14.83 5.70 6.69
CA GLU A 726 13.54 6.36 6.95
C GLU A 726 12.52 5.49 7.66
N LEU A 727 12.66 4.15 7.58
CA LEU A 727 11.73 3.20 8.18
C LEU A 727 11.61 3.39 9.70
N TYR A 728 12.70 3.80 10.35
CA TYR A 728 12.78 3.92 11.82
C TYR A 728 12.71 5.37 12.31
N ASN A 729 12.72 6.34 11.40
CA ASN A 729 12.64 7.72 11.78
C ASN A 729 11.20 8.04 12.14
N ASP A 730 10.96 8.38 13.41
CA ASP A 730 9.69 8.93 13.86
C ASP A 730 9.47 10.28 13.20
N THR A 731 8.89 10.25 12.00
CA THR A 731 8.33 11.44 11.38
C THR A 731 7.05 11.89 12.11
N GLY A 732 6.61 11.17 13.16
CA GLY A 732 5.56 11.55 14.11
C GLY A 732 5.82 12.83 14.92
N SER A 733 6.88 13.59 14.62
CA SER A 733 7.03 14.97 15.06
C SER A 733 6.59 15.97 13.98
N PHE A 734 5.50 16.68 14.24
CA PHE A 734 4.97 17.84 13.48
C PHE A 734 4.46 17.59 12.05
N ASN A 735 5.00 16.65 11.27
CA ASN A 735 4.62 16.45 9.86
C ASN A 735 3.33 15.63 9.68
N TYR A 736 3.03 14.69 10.59
CA TYR A 736 1.86 13.80 10.52
C TYR A 736 0.67 14.28 11.36
N ALA A 737 0.89 15.29 12.22
CA ALA A 737 -0.19 15.97 12.94
C ALA A 737 0.09 17.48 13.12
N PRO A 738 0.38 18.27 12.06
CA PRO A 738 0.60 19.72 12.17
C PRO A 738 -0.65 20.48 12.66
N GLU A 739 -1.83 19.87 12.56
CA GLU A 739 -3.14 20.49 12.73
C GLU A 739 -3.39 21.03 14.15
N PRO A 740 -3.17 20.27 15.25
CA PRO A 740 -3.30 20.80 16.61
C PRO A 740 -2.37 22.01 16.85
N TYR A 741 -1.17 22.00 16.27
CA TYR A 741 -0.22 23.11 16.38
C TYR A 741 -0.67 24.32 15.55
N LEU A 742 -1.17 24.12 14.33
CA LEU A 742 -1.76 25.18 13.50
C LEU A 742 -2.99 25.82 14.17
N LEU A 743 -3.86 25.01 14.79
CA LEU A 743 -5.01 25.50 15.55
C LEU A 743 -4.61 26.27 16.81
N LEU A 744 -3.58 25.81 17.51
CA LEU A 744 -3.04 26.49 18.68
C LEU A 744 -2.40 27.83 18.30
N ILE A 745 -1.58 27.85 17.24
CA ILE A 745 -0.97 29.07 16.66
C ILE A 745 -2.08 30.04 16.20
N GLY A 746 -3.10 29.55 15.51
CA GLY A 746 -4.27 30.34 15.11
C GLY A 746 -4.98 30.99 16.30
N ASN A 747 -5.20 30.25 17.39
CA ASN A 747 -5.81 30.80 18.61
C ASN A 747 -4.93 31.85 19.29
N PHE A 748 -3.63 31.64 19.38
CA PHE A 748 -2.71 32.65 19.92
C PHE A 748 -2.71 33.92 19.06
N ALA A 749 -2.75 33.78 17.73
CA ALA A 749 -2.88 34.92 16.83
C ALA A 749 -4.20 35.68 17.06
N PHE A 750 -5.33 34.98 17.20
CA PHE A 750 -6.62 35.63 17.50
C PHE A 750 -6.62 36.34 18.85
N LEU A 751 -6.13 35.69 19.91
CA LEU A 751 -6.02 36.29 21.25
C LEU A 751 -5.13 37.54 21.24
N PHE A 752 -4.02 37.49 20.50
CA PHE A 752 -3.14 38.65 20.32
C PHE A 752 -3.85 39.80 19.60
N ILE A 753 -4.59 39.53 18.51
CA ILE A 753 -5.38 40.54 17.79
C ILE A 753 -6.50 41.09 18.67
N VAL A 754 -7.18 40.25 19.47
CA VAL A 754 -8.19 40.67 20.45
C VAL A 754 -7.55 41.59 21.50
N GLY A 755 -6.39 41.22 22.03
CA GLY A 755 -5.63 42.02 23.00
C GLY A 755 -5.25 43.39 22.43
N ILE A 756 -4.68 43.44 21.23
CA ILE A 756 -4.37 44.70 20.53
C ILE A 756 -5.65 45.52 20.32
N SER A 757 -6.71 44.90 19.82
CA SER A 757 -7.98 45.60 19.56
C SER A 757 -8.57 46.17 20.84
N PHE A 758 -8.53 45.40 21.94
CA PHE A 758 -8.98 45.83 23.26
C PHE A 758 -8.11 46.97 23.81
N ILE A 759 -6.79 46.91 23.69
CA ILE A 759 -5.87 48.00 24.07
C ILE A 759 -6.14 49.26 23.24
N MET A 760 -6.36 49.11 21.93
CA MET A 760 -6.73 50.22 21.03
C MET A 760 -8.13 50.80 21.30
N ILE A 761 -8.98 50.04 21.99
CA ILE A 761 -10.30 50.47 22.46
C ILE A 761 -10.16 51.18 23.82
N SER A 762 -9.35 50.65 24.74
CA SER A 762 -9.23 51.14 26.12
C SER A 762 -8.30 52.35 26.26
N THR A 763 -7.23 52.43 25.45
CA THR A 763 -6.33 53.59 25.43
C THR A 763 -6.94 54.67 24.56
N LYS A 764 -7.64 55.62 25.18
CA LYS A 764 -8.17 56.84 24.55
C LYS A 764 -7.09 57.83 24.08
N LYS A 765 -5.89 57.36 23.73
CA LYS A 765 -4.85 58.20 23.13
C LYS A 765 -5.22 58.39 21.67
N ASP A 766 -5.58 59.62 21.31
CA ASP A 766 -5.53 60.09 19.92
C ASP A 766 -4.09 59.96 19.41
N ILE A 767 -3.72 58.78 18.94
CA ILE A 767 -2.52 58.60 18.15
C ILE A 767 -2.80 59.37 16.86
N LYS A 768 -2.28 60.60 16.78
CA LYS A 768 -2.20 61.40 15.55
C LYS A 768 -1.34 60.64 14.52
N LEU A 769 -1.95 59.68 13.83
CA LEU A 769 -1.39 58.95 12.70
C LEU A 769 -1.42 59.85 11.45
N THR A 770 -0.58 60.88 11.46
CA THR A 770 -0.40 61.84 10.34
C THR A 770 -0.03 61.18 9.00
N ARG A 771 0.45 59.92 9.01
CA ARG A 771 0.70 59.13 7.78
C ARG A 771 -0.56 58.46 7.21
N ILE A 772 -1.55 58.07 8.02
CA ILE A 772 -2.76 57.40 7.53
C ILE A 772 -3.74 58.40 6.91
N ASP A 773 -3.78 59.64 7.39
CA ASP A 773 -4.66 60.67 6.82
C ASP A 773 -4.25 61.08 5.39
N LYS A 774 -2.96 60.99 5.05
CA LYS A 774 -2.48 61.15 3.66
C LYS A 774 -2.94 60.00 2.74
N LEU A 775 -2.98 58.76 3.24
CA LEU A 775 -3.53 57.61 2.52
C LEU A 775 -5.06 57.70 2.38
N LYS A 776 -5.77 58.16 3.41
CA LYS A 776 -7.23 58.43 3.35
C LYS A 776 -7.57 59.52 2.34
N GLN A 777 -6.76 60.58 2.21
CA GLN A 777 -7.00 61.60 1.19
C GLN A 777 -6.85 61.03 -0.23
N LYS A 778 -5.86 60.15 -0.47
CA LYS A 778 -5.63 59.53 -1.78
C LYS A 778 -6.72 58.53 -2.16
N VAL A 779 -7.18 57.70 -1.21
CA VAL A 779 -8.25 56.70 -1.44
C VAL A 779 -9.64 57.34 -1.47
N SER A 780 -9.91 58.38 -0.66
CA SER A 780 -11.26 58.97 -0.59
C SER A 780 -11.70 59.71 -1.85
N SER A 781 -10.79 60.07 -2.75
CA SER A 781 -11.14 60.69 -4.03
C SER A 781 -11.79 59.69 -5.01
N THR A 782 -11.41 58.41 -4.94
CA THR A 782 -11.94 57.36 -5.83
C THR A 782 -13.17 56.67 -5.26
N THR A 783 -13.25 56.47 -3.93
CA THR A 783 -14.40 55.78 -3.30
C THR A 783 -15.59 56.69 -3.00
N LYS A 784 -15.40 58.02 -2.90
CA LYS A 784 -16.53 58.95 -2.65
C LYS A 784 -17.51 59.03 -3.82
N LYS A 785 -17.15 58.63 -5.04
CA LYS A 785 -18.06 58.65 -6.19
C LYS A 785 -19.06 57.49 -6.21
N VAL A 786 -18.76 56.36 -5.54
CA VAL A 786 -19.66 55.19 -5.50
C VAL A 786 -20.70 55.27 -4.35
N PHE A 787 -20.49 56.14 -3.37
CA PHE A 787 -21.38 56.27 -2.20
C PHE A 787 -22.19 57.59 -2.15
N ARG A 788 -22.17 58.42 -3.21
CA ARG A 788 -22.84 59.73 -3.23
C ARG A 788 -23.86 59.99 -4.34
N SER A 789 -24.22 59.01 -5.17
CA SER A 789 -25.35 59.13 -6.09
C SER A 789 -26.53 58.31 -5.56
N ASP A 790 -27.49 59.05 -5.02
CA ASP A 790 -28.93 58.83 -4.95
C ASP A 790 -29.42 59.12 -3.54
N GLU A 791 -29.78 60.39 -3.30
CA GLU A 791 -30.85 60.72 -2.36
C GLU A 791 -32.13 60.06 -2.87
N PHE A 792 -32.23 58.74 -2.69
CA PHE A 792 -33.51 58.07 -2.73
C PHE A 792 -34.32 58.67 -1.58
N GLU A 793 -35.33 59.46 -1.91
CA GLU A 793 -36.37 59.85 -0.96
C GLU A 793 -36.88 58.56 -0.31
N LEU A 794 -36.54 58.40 0.97
CA LEU A 794 -37.10 57.31 1.76
C LEU A 794 -38.59 57.60 1.87
N PRO A 795 -39.48 56.69 1.45
CA PRO A 795 -40.91 56.94 1.51
C PRO A 795 -41.28 57.32 2.95
N GLU A 796 -42.01 58.43 3.11
CA GLU A 796 -42.58 58.81 4.42
C GLU A 796 -43.56 57.75 4.92
N GLN A 797 -44.11 56.95 4.00
CA GLN A 797 -45.04 55.88 4.34
C GLN A 797 -44.32 54.66 4.94
N GLU A 798 -44.92 54.15 6.02
CA GLU A 798 -44.48 52.94 6.70
C GLU A 798 -44.27 51.76 5.74
N LEU A 799 -43.04 51.23 5.69
CA LEU A 799 -42.70 50.06 4.87
C LEU A 799 -43.43 48.79 5.35
N SER A 800 -43.93 48.01 4.39
CA SER A 800 -44.43 46.66 4.69
C SER A 800 -43.30 45.75 5.19
N LYS A 801 -43.65 44.72 5.98
CA LYS A 801 -42.69 43.71 6.47
C LYS A 801 -41.89 43.06 5.33
N LEU A 802 -42.52 42.78 4.19
CA LEU A 802 -41.86 42.21 3.00
C LEU A 802 -40.81 43.17 2.42
N LYS A 803 -41.14 44.47 2.32
CA LYS A 803 -40.19 45.49 1.82
C LYS A 803 -39.03 45.69 2.78
N ILE A 804 -39.27 45.59 4.10
CA ILE A 804 -38.22 45.55 5.13
C ILE A 804 -37.29 44.35 4.93
N LEU A 805 -37.81 43.15 4.65
CA LEU A 805 -36.98 41.98 4.36
C LEU A 805 -36.15 42.16 3.08
N ASN A 806 -36.76 42.63 1.98
CA ASN A 806 -36.03 42.90 0.74
C ASN A 806 -34.90 43.91 0.96
N MET A 807 -35.15 44.97 1.73
CA MET A 807 -34.10 45.93 2.08
C MET A 807 -33.05 45.35 3.03
N LEU A 808 -33.41 44.42 3.91
CA LEU A 808 -32.46 43.72 4.79
C LEU A 808 -31.45 42.89 3.97
N PHE A 809 -31.93 42.23 2.92
CA PHE A 809 -31.12 41.40 2.01
C PHE A 809 -30.34 42.21 0.97
N LEU A 810 -30.91 43.26 0.38
CA LEU A 810 -30.30 43.96 -0.75
C LEU A 810 -29.61 45.26 -0.35
N HIS A 811 -30.11 45.94 0.68
CA HIS A 811 -29.70 47.31 1.03
C HIS A 811 -29.65 47.56 2.56
N PRO A 812 -28.83 46.81 3.32
CA PRO A 812 -28.89 46.78 4.79
C PRO A 812 -28.52 48.11 5.44
N PHE A 813 -27.58 48.86 4.87
CA PHE A 813 -27.24 50.21 5.32
C PHE A 813 -28.40 51.20 5.12
N ARG A 814 -29.19 51.03 4.04
CA ARG A 814 -30.38 51.87 3.77
C ARG A 814 -31.47 51.56 4.78
N LEU A 815 -31.73 50.27 5.05
CA LEU A 815 -32.70 49.84 6.05
C LEU A 815 -32.35 50.41 7.44
N GLN A 816 -31.08 50.34 7.84
CA GLN A 816 -30.62 50.83 9.14
C GLN A 816 -30.84 52.35 9.30
N ARG A 817 -30.57 53.12 8.24
CA ARG A 817 -30.86 54.57 8.21
C ARG A 817 -32.36 54.86 8.29
N TYR A 818 -33.16 54.15 7.48
CA TYR A 818 -34.62 54.28 7.47
C TYR A 818 -35.23 54.03 8.85
N LEU A 819 -34.86 52.92 9.50
CA LEU A 819 -35.40 52.58 10.81
C LEU A 819 -34.98 53.58 11.89
N ASN A 820 -33.78 54.17 11.78
CA ASN A 820 -33.30 55.21 12.71
C ASN A 820 -34.02 56.55 12.50
N GLN A 821 -34.12 57.01 11.24
CA GLN A 821 -34.66 58.32 10.89
C GLN A 821 -36.12 58.49 11.31
N TYR A 822 -36.92 57.42 11.22
CA TYR A 822 -38.35 57.45 11.56
C TYR A 822 -38.67 56.79 12.92
N ASP A 823 -37.65 56.50 13.74
CA ASP A 823 -37.73 55.82 15.05
C ASP A 823 -38.55 54.50 15.05
N TYR A 824 -38.69 53.85 13.88
CA TYR A 824 -39.40 52.58 13.74
C TYR A 824 -38.62 51.36 14.26
N MET A 825 -37.41 51.58 14.77
CA MET A 825 -36.56 50.52 15.33
C MET A 825 -37.28 49.72 16.41
N GLU A 826 -37.90 50.37 17.39
CA GLU A 826 -38.57 49.65 18.48
C GLU A 826 -39.80 48.87 18.00
N LYS A 827 -40.53 49.46 17.05
CA LYS A 827 -41.70 48.85 16.41
C LYS A 827 -41.34 47.57 15.65
N TYR A 828 -40.31 47.58 14.81
CA TYR A 828 -39.90 46.40 14.03
C TYR A 828 -38.89 45.50 14.73
N SER A 829 -38.39 45.91 15.90
CA SER A 829 -37.37 45.19 16.67
C SER A 829 -37.68 43.71 16.85
N ARG A 830 -38.93 43.38 17.20
CA ARG A 830 -39.34 41.99 17.46
C ARG A 830 -39.41 41.17 16.19
N PHE A 831 -39.86 41.78 15.08
CA PHE A 831 -40.00 41.12 13.79
C PHE A 831 -38.64 40.79 13.19
N ILE A 832 -37.78 41.80 13.00
CA ILE A 832 -36.43 41.65 12.43
C ILE A 832 -35.62 40.66 13.27
N ARG A 833 -35.74 40.77 14.60
CA ARG A 833 -35.09 39.86 15.54
C ARG A 833 -35.49 38.41 15.37
N ARG A 834 -36.79 38.12 15.23
CA ARG A 834 -37.31 36.76 15.06
C ARG A 834 -36.94 36.22 13.69
N PHE A 835 -37.11 37.02 12.64
CA PHE A 835 -36.78 36.62 11.28
C PHE A 835 -35.32 36.21 11.14
N ILE A 836 -34.38 37.06 11.57
CA ILE A 836 -32.93 36.77 11.44
C ILE A 836 -32.56 35.51 12.23
N SER A 837 -33.06 35.37 13.47
CA SER A 837 -32.78 34.19 14.27
C SER A 837 -33.36 32.92 13.64
N PHE A 838 -34.62 32.91 13.23
CA PHE A 838 -35.23 31.73 12.61
C PHE A 838 -34.63 31.40 11.25
N PHE A 839 -34.28 32.39 10.44
CA PHE A 839 -33.67 32.19 9.14
C PHE A 839 -32.28 31.55 9.28
N LEU A 840 -31.40 32.11 10.12
CA LEU A 840 -30.06 31.57 10.31
C LEU A 840 -30.07 30.19 10.97
N ILE A 841 -30.97 29.97 11.94
CA ILE A 841 -31.15 28.66 12.59
C ILE A 841 -31.68 27.64 11.58
N GLY A 842 -32.75 27.97 10.85
CA GLY A 842 -33.36 27.07 9.86
C GLY A 842 -32.41 26.71 8.73
N LEU A 843 -31.57 27.65 8.28
CA LEU A 843 -30.56 27.40 7.26
C LEU A 843 -29.47 26.43 7.73
N MET A 844 -28.95 26.60 8.95
CA MET A 844 -27.97 25.68 9.53
C MET A 844 -28.56 24.29 9.77
N MET A 845 -29.82 24.22 10.23
CA MET A 845 -30.55 22.96 10.38
C MET A 845 -30.72 22.25 9.02
N LEU A 846 -31.06 22.99 7.96
CA LEU A 846 -31.22 22.44 6.62
C LEU A 846 -29.90 21.86 6.07
N ILE A 847 -28.79 22.61 6.20
CA ILE A 847 -27.46 22.15 5.76
C ILE A 847 -27.08 20.86 6.49
N PHE A 848 -27.25 20.81 7.81
CA PHE A 848 -26.98 19.62 8.60
C PHE A 848 -27.83 18.42 8.16
N LEU A 849 -29.13 18.62 7.93
CA LEU A 849 -30.02 17.55 7.48
C LEU A 849 -29.61 17.01 6.10
N ILE A 850 -29.17 17.86 5.16
CA ILE A 850 -28.67 17.42 3.85
C ILE A 850 -27.42 16.54 4.03
N SER A 851 -26.46 16.96 4.85
CA SER A 851 -25.25 16.18 5.16
C SER A 851 -25.58 14.83 5.78
N CYS A 852 -26.55 14.80 6.70
CA CYS A 852 -27.03 13.61 7.37
C CYS A 852 -27.71 12.61 6.41
N ILE A 853 -28.48 13.09 5.43
CA ILE A 853 -29.12 12.24 4.42
C ILE A 853 -28.07 11.58 3.51
N ASP A 854 -27.04 12.32 3.12
CA ASP A 854 -25.96 11.80 2.27
C ASP A 854 -25.19 10.66 2.95
N VAL A 855 -24.76 10.90 4.19
CA VAL A 855 -24.13 9.88 5.05
C VAL A 855 -25.01 8.66 5.24
N ASN A 856 -26.31 8.87 5.48
CA ASN A 856 -27.26 7.77 5.63
C ASN A 856 -27.37 6.92 4.36
N ASN A 857 -27.35 7.52 3.16
CA ASN A 857 -27.36 6.77 1.91
C ASN A 857 -26.10 5.90 1.76
N THR A 858 -24.93 6.40 2.19
CA THR A 858 -23.70 5.60 2.23
C THR A 858 -23.82 4.43 3.22
N ILE A 859 -24.35 4.67 4.42
CA ILE A 859 -24.55 3.58 5.40
C ILE A 859 -25.55 2.53 4.88
N ILE A 860 -26.67 2.95 4.29
CA ILE A 860 -27.66 2.05 3.67
C ILE A 860 -27.05 1.27 2.51
N TYR A 861 -26.17 1.91 1.74
CA TYR A 861 -25.44 1.23 0.66
C TYR A 861 -24.55 0.12 1.23
N HIS A 862 -23.75 0.41 2.26
CA HIS A 862 -22.89 -0.58 2.89
C HIS A 862 -23.64 -1.66 3.67
N SER A 863 -24.81 -1.34 4.23
CA SER A 863 -25.63 -2.31 4.94
C SER A 863 -26.11 -3.45 4.06
N GLN A 864 -26.26 -3.21 2.75
CA GLN A 864 -26.62 -4.26 1.78
C GLN A 864 -25.53 -5.33 1.60
N TYR A 865 -24.30 -5.08 2.06
CA TYR A 865 -23.16 -5.98 1.95
C TYR A 865 -22.81 -6.70 3.26
N HIS A 866 -23.30 -6.24 4.43
CA HIS A 866 -22.86 -6.72 5.75
C HIS A 866 -23.99 -6.94 6.78
N GLU A 867 -25.23 -7.17 6.33
CA GLU A 867 -26.45 -7.20 7.15
C GLU A 867 -26.30 -8.13 8.38
N ASP A 868 -25.69 -9.30 8.22
CA ASP A 868 -25.64 -10.36 9.23
C ASP A 868 -24.76 -10.04 10.45
N LYS A 869 -23.61 -9.39 10.25
CA LYS A 869 -22.66 -9.08 11.33
C LYS A 869 -23.18 -7.99 12.26
N TYR A 870 -24.14 -7.19 11.78
CA TYR A 870 -24.57 -5.96 12.43
C TYR A 870 -26.10 -5.86 12.53
N ASN A 871 -26.83 -6.98 12.48
CA ASN A 871 -28.30 -7.02 12.59
C ASN A 871 -28.85 -6.16 13.74
N ILE A 872 -28.26 -6.25 14.94
CA ILE A 872 -28.64 -5.39 16.08
C ILE A 872 -28.35 -3.91 15.79
N VAL A 873 -27.21 -3.61 15.18
CA VAL A 873 -26.88 -2.24 14.79
C VAL A 873 -27.89 -1.76 13.77
N PHE A 874 -28.28 -2.55 12.77
CA PHE A 874 -29.28 -2.18 11.75
C PHE A 874 -30.69 -2.04 12.30
N ASP A 875 -31.11 -2.87 13.25
CA ASP A 875 -32.38 -2.72 13.95
C ASP A 875 -32.42 -1.40 14.76
N ILE A 876 -31.28 -1.00 15.30
CA ILE A 876 -31.14 0.22 16.12
C ILE A 876 -30.79 1.44 15.26
N LEU A 877 -30.24 1.25 14.06
CA LEU A 877 -29.66 2.27 13.20
C LEU A 877 -30.70 3.33 12.80
N PRO A 878 -31.95 3.00 12.40
CA PRO A 878 -32.98 4.01 12.17
C PRO A 878 -33.25 4.90 13.39
N TYR A 879 -33.17 4.35 14.60
CA TYR A 879 -33.37 5.11 15.83
C TYR A 879 -32.15 5.97 16.19
N VAL A 880 -30.94 5.48 15.93
CA VAL A 880 -29.69 6.24 16.08
C VAL A 880 -29.64 7.38 15.07
N ILE A 881 -29.98 7.12 13.80
CA ILE A 881 -30.11 8.11 12.74
C ILE A 881 -31.16 9.14 13.14
N LEU A 882 -32.36 8.72 13.54
CA LEU A 882 -33.41 9.63 13.99
C LEU A 882 -32.96 10.45 15.21
N GLY A 883 -32.22 9.83 16.13
CA GLY A 883 -31.60 10.48 17.29
C GLY A 883 -30.58 11.53 16.89
N ILE A 884 -29.62 11.20 16.03
CA ILE A 884 -28.61 12.12 15.50
C ILE A 884 -29.27 13.26 14.72
N PHE A 885 -30.27 12.95 13.89
CA PHE A 885 -30.99 13.95 13.10
C PHE A 885 -31.74 14.90 14.03
N THR A 886 -32.45 14.38 15.03
CA THR A 886 -33.27 15.20 15.94
C THR A 886 -32.39 15.99 16.92
N ILE A 887 -31.48 15.31 17.63
CA ILE A 887 -30.63 15.91 18.66
C ILE A 887 -29.59 16.83 18.01
N GLY A 888 -28.94 16.39 16.94
CA GLY A 888 -27.95 17.19 16.21
C GLY A 888 -28.56 18.46 15.64
N THR A 889 -29.75 18.36 15.03
CA THR A 889 -30.47 19.52 14.51
C THR A 889 -30.85 20.50 15.62
N LEU A 890 -31.35 20.00 16.77
CA LEU A 890 -31.67 20.84 17.93
C LEU A 890 -30.40 21.49 18.49
N LEU A 891 -29.30 20.76 18.63
CA LEU A 891 -28.04 21.23 19.16
C LEU A 891 -27.44 22.33 18.27
N ILE A 892 -27.39 22.12 16.96
CA ILE A 892 -26.93 23.13 15.99
C ILE A 892 -27.82 24.37 16.05
N GLY A 893 -29.12 24.20 16.17
CA GLY A 893 -30.06 25.30 16.39
C GLY A 893 -29.76 26.08 17.68
N LEU A 894 -29.51 25.39 18.78
CA LEU A 894 -29.17 25.98 20.08
C LEU A 894 -27.81 26.69 20.07
N ILE A 895 -26.78 26.09 19.46
CA ILE A 895 -25.45 26.67 19.31
C ILE A 895 -25.53 27.94 18.46
N THR A 896 -26.20 27.88 17.31
CA THR A 896 -26.39 29.04 16.41
C THR A 896 -27.15 30.15 17.12
N PHE A 897 -28.21 29.80 17.86
CA PHE A 897 -28.95 30.76 18.69
C PHE A 897 -28.06 31.37 19.80
N GLY A 898 -27.26 30.55 20.46
CA GLY A 898 -26.29 30.93 21.48
C GLY A 898 -25.25 31.91 20.96
N PHE A 899 -24.67 31.61 19.78
CA PHE A 899 -23.73 32.48 19.06
C PHE A 899 -24.34 33.87 18.80
N ILE A 900 -25.53 33.93 18.20
CA ILE A 900 -26.22 35.20 17.90
C ILE A 900 -26.46 36.00 19.20
N LYS A 901 -26.83 35.32 20.28
CA LYS A 901 -27.09 35.94 21.59
C LYS A 901 -25.80 36.42 22.26
N LEU A 902 -24.72 35.64 22.18
CA LEU A 902 -23.42 35.94 22.77
C LEU A 902 -22.76 37.13 22.06
N TYR A 903 -22.70 37.10 20.73
CA TYR A 903 -22.20 38.22 19.92
C TYR A 903 -22.91 39.53 20.25
N GLY A 904 -24.24 39.52 20.36
CA GLY A 904 -25.00 40.70 20.79
C GLY A 904 -24.78 41.13 22.24
N SER A 905 -24.45 40.20 23.13
CA SER A 905 -24.18 40.49 24.54
C SER A 905 -22.79 41.11 24.73
N ILE A 906 -21.78 40.60 24.03
CA ILE A 906 -20.40 41.14 24.05
C ILE A 906 -20.38 42.53 23.42
N ASN A 907 -21.01 42.71 22.25
CA ASN A 907 -21.16 44.02 21.63
C ASN A 907 -21.76 45.05 22.60
N LYS A 908 -22.83 44.66 23.30
CA LYS A 908 -23.49 45.52 24.31
C LYS A 908 -22.57 45.82 25.50
N PHE A 909 -21.83 44.83 25.98
CA PHE A 909 -20.87 45.00 27.07
C PHE A 909 -19.77 45.99 26.70
N LEU A 910 -19.14 45.81 25.53
CA LEU A 910 -18.07 46.68 25.04
C LEU A 910 -18.55 48.12 24.79
N VAL A 911 -19.76 48.31 24.25
CA VAL A 911 -20.35 49.64 24.11
C VAL A 911 -20.52 50.32 25.47
N ARG A 912 -21.04 49.60 26.48
CA ARG A 912 -21.22 50.14 27.84
C ARG A 912 -19.90 50.48 28.51
N TYR A 913 -18.89 49.64 28.34
CA TYR A 913 -17.55 49.86 28.87
C TYR A 913 -16.92 51.15 28.32
N LEU A 914 -17.18 51.47 27.04
CA LEU A 914 -16.69 52.68 26.39
C LEU A 914 -17.48 53.96 26.74
N GLN A 915 -18.71 53.81 27.25
CA GLN A 915 -19.62 54.92 27.55
C GLN A 915 -19.57 55.33 29.02
N THR A 916 -18.39 55.65 29.54
CA THR A 916 -18.26 56.04 30.95
C THR A 916 -18.96 57.36 31.31
N GLU A 917 -19.42 58.20 30.36
CA GLU A 917 -20.03 59.51 30.68
C GLU A 917 -21.25 60.01 29.87
N ARG A 918 -21.87 59.29 28.88
CA ARG A 918 -23.03 59.82 28.09
C ARG A 918 -23.92 58.72 27.43
N PRO A 919 -24.95 59.13 26.65
CA PRO A 919 -26.39 58.96 26.92
C PRO A 919 -26.91 57.51 26.88
N ASP A 920 -28.05 57.26 27.55
CA ASP A 920 -28.69 55.95 27.70
C ASP A 920 -29.25 55.42 26.36
N ILE A 921 -28.42 54.68 25.61
CA ILE A 921 -28.89 54.00 24.40
C ILE A 921 -29.86 52.89 24.81
N SER A 922 -31.08 52.93 24.26
CA SER A 922 -32.07 51.89 24.54
C SER A 922 -31.52 50.50 24.19
N LYS A 923 -31.69 49.55 25.12
CA LYS A 923 -31.25 48.15 24.97
C LYS A 923 -31.79 47.52 23.67
N ALA A 924 -32.92 48.02 23.15
CA ALA A 924 -33.52 47.57 21.91
C ALA A 924 -32.68 47.97 20.69
N LYS A 925 -32.25 49.23 20.59
CA LYS A 925 -31.46 49.75 19.45
C LYS A 925 -30.13 48.99 19.28
N LEU A 926 -29.39 48.76 20.38
CA LEU A 926 -28.15 47.96 20.36
C LEU A 926 -28.37 46.51 19.91
N LYS A 927 -29.41 45.86 20.44
CA LYS A 927 -29.73 44.46 20.10
C LYS A 927 -30.11 44.29 18.64
N ILE A 928 -30.82 45.25 18.04
CA ILE A 928 -31.21 45.18 16.63
C ILE A 928 -30.00 45.44 15.73
N SER A 929 -29.16 46.43 16.07
CA SER A 929 -27.91 46.69 15.32
C SER A 929 -27.03 45.45 15.25
N SER A 930 -26.82 44.78 16.39
CA SER A 930 -26.02 43.56 16.46
C SER A 930 -26.64 42.37 15.72
N ARG A 931 -27.97 42.28 15.63
CA ARG A 931 -28.62 41.18 14.90
C ARG A 931 -28.67 41.45 13.40
N MET A 932 -28.86 42.70 12.99
CA MET A 932 -28.76 43.09 11.58
C MET A 932 -27.33 42.90 11.06
N SER A 933 -26.30 43.17 11.86
CA SER A 933 -24.93 42.85 11.48
C SER A 933 -24.69 41.34 11.42
N SER A 934 -25.20 40.56 12.38
CA SER A 934 -25.04 39.10 12.36
C SER A 934 -25.82 38.44 11.21
N PHE A 935 -26.89 39.06 10.69
CA PHE A 935 -27.58 38.53 9.52
C PHE A 935 -26.65 38.41 8.32
N TRP A 936 -25.72 39.34 8.14
CA TRP A 936 -24.78 39.32 7.01
C TRP A 936 -23.64 38.31 7.14
N THR A 937 -23.65 37.49 8.19
CA THR A 937 -22.89 36.25 8.22
C THR A 937 -23.64 35.08 7.54
N PHE A 938 -24.85 35.29 6.99
CA PHE A 938 -25.58 34.24 6.26
C PHE A 938 -24.88 33.74 4.99
N PRO A 939 -24.26 34.58 4.13
CA PRO A 939 -23.56 34.07 2.94
C PRO A 939 -22.35 33.22 3.33
N LEU A 940 -21.71 33.59 4.45
CA LEU A 940 -20.69 32.77 5.10
C LEU A 940 -21.26 31.41 5.50
N ILE A 941 -22.41 31.37 6.17
CA ILE A 941 -23.06 30.10 6.57
C ILE A 941 -23.36 29.20 5.36
N ILE A 942 -23.86 29.76 4.25
CA ILE A 942 -24.12 29.00 3.02
C ILE A 942 -22.82 28.44 2.45
N PHE A 943 -21.79 29.29 2.31
CA PHE A 943 -20.49 28.86 1.79
C PHE A 943 -19.84 27.80 2.70
N SER A 944 -19.88 28.00 4.02
CA SER A 944 -19.42 27.01 4.99
C SER A 944 -20.15 25.69 4.86
N GLY A 945 -21.47 25.70 4.69
CA GLY A 945 -22.24 24.48 4.47
C GLY A 945 -21.83 23.74 3.21
N PHE A 946 -21.60 24.47 2.11
CA PHE A 946 -21.14 23.88 0.85
C PHE A 946 -19.73 23.30 0.96
N VAL A 947 -18.80 24.03 1.59
CA VAL A 947 -17.44 23.53 1.84
C VAL A 947 -17.49 22.29 2.70
N ILE A 948 -18.17 22.32 3.85
CA ILE A 948 -18.32 21.16 4.75
C ILE A 948 -18.92 19.95 4.01
N TYR A 949 -19.91 20.18 3.14
CA TYR A 949 -20.50 19.11 2.33
C TYR A 949 -19.49 18.50 1.34
N LEU A 950 -18.76 19.32 0.58
CA LEU A 950 -17.83 18.80 -0.43
C LEU A 950 -16.60 18.10 0.15
N THR A 951 -16.25 18.37 1.40
CA THR A 951 -15.00 17.88 1.99
C THR A 951 -15.27 17.01 3.21
N THR A 952 -15.79 17.54 4.31
CA THR A 952 -16.03 16.75 5.55
C THR A 952 -17.03 15.64 5.33
N VAL A 953 -18.15 15.90 4.65
CA VAL A 953 -19.16 14.85 4.41
C VAL A 953 -18.63 13.80 3.46
N GLN A 954 -17.93 14.20 2.40
CA GLN A 954 -17.30 13.24 1.48
C GLN A 954 -16.22 12.39 2.17
N GLN A 955 -15.37 13.01 2.99
CA GLN A 955 -14.39 12.26 3.79
C GLN A 955 -15.07 11.38 4.83
N LEU A 956 -16.19 11.81 5.42
CA LEU A 956 -16.97 10.96 6.31
C LEU A 956 -17.61 9.79 5.55
N ASN A 957 -18.02 9.96 4.29
CA ASN A 957 -18.52 8.88 3.46
C ASN A 957 -17.40 7.89 3.11
N VAL A 958 -16.21 8.37 2.76
CA VAL A 958 -15.00 7.54 2.54
C VAL A 958 -14.60 6.83 3.84
N ALA A 959 -14.68 7.54 4.96
CA ALA A 959 -14.42 6.99 6.26
C ALA A 959 -15.41 5.88 6.61
N ILE A 960 -16.70 6.13 6.47
CA ILE A 960 -17.73 5.13 6.67
C ILE A 960 -17.50 3.95 5.73
N HIS A 961 -17.19 4.19 4.47
CA HIS A 961 -16.82 3.14 3.53
C HIS A 961 -15.70 2.25 4.09
N GLY A 962 -14.56 2.84 4.47
CA GLY A 962 -13.47 2.12 5.15
C GLY A 962 -13.91 1.47 6.48
N LEU A 963 -14.84 2.08 7.22
CA LEU A 963 -15.38 1.47 8.43
C LEU A 963 -16.15 0.16 8.14
N TRP A 964 -16.72 0.02 6.94
CA TRP A 964 -17.49 -1.17 6.56
C TRP A 964 -16.65 -2.16 5.76
N THR A 965 -15.68 -1.69 4.97
CA THR A 965 -14.88 -2.52 4.06
C THR A 965 -13.50 -2.89 4.62
N GLU A 966 -12.94 -2.08 5.51
CA GLU A 966 -11.53 -2.12 5.92
C GLU A 966 -11.33 -2.17 7.46
N LEU A 967 -12.40 -2.33 8.26
CA LEU A 967 -12.22 -2.43 9.72
C LEU A 967 -11.55 -3.74 10.12
N ASN A 968 -10.27 -3.55 10.33
CA ASN A 968 -9.29 -4.56 10.59
C ASN A 968 -8.87 -4.53 12.07
N SER A 969 -9.00 -3.36 12.70
CA SER A 969 -8.77 -3.10 14.12
C SER A 969 -9.49 -1.81 14.55
N ILE A 970 -9.52 -1.55 15.87
CA ILE A 970 -10.00 -0.25 16.37
C ILE A 970 -9.05 0.90 16.01
N ASN A 971 -7.80 0.63 15.65
CA ASN A 971 -6.86 1.63 15.14
C ASN A 971 -7.34 2.19 13.80
N ASP A 972 -7.91 1.35 12.93
CA ASP A 972 -8.41 1.79 11.64
C ASP A 972 -9.64 2.68 11.82
N VAL A 973 -10.53 2.36 12.78
CA VAL A 973 -11.61 3.27 13.20
C VAL A 973 -11.03 4.63 13.61
N TYR A 974 -9.97 4.61 14.40
CA TYR A 974 -9.34 5.82 14.91
C TYR A 974 -8.71 6.65 13.77
N ASP A 975 -7.92 6.06 12.89
CA ASP A 975 -7.25 6.76 11.79
C ASP A 975 -8.24 7.33 10.79
N ILE A 976 -9.27 6.55 10.46
CA ILE A 976 -10.38 6.98 9.64
C ILE A 976 -11.08 8.20 10.25
N VAL A 977 -11.41 8.14 11.54
CA VAL A 977 -12.11 9.24 12.22
C VAL A 977 -11.20 10.47 12.41
N VAL A 978 -9.91 10.26 12.68
CA VAL A 978 -8.91 11.34 12.76
C VAL A 978 -8.78 12.03 11.41
N THR A 979 -8.77 11.30 10.30
CA THR A 979 -8.74 11.85 8.93
C THR A 979 -9.95 12.74 8.67
N VAL A 980 -11.16 12.31 9.06
CA VAL A 980 -12.37 13.14 8.96
C VAL A 980 -12.23 14.42 9.79
N LEU A 981 -11.72 14.31 11.02
CA LEU A 981 -11.48 15.47 11.89
C LEU A 981 -10.44 16.42 11.29
N ILE A 982 -9.39 15.89 10.66
CA ILE A 982 -8.37 16.68 9.94
C ILE A 982 -9.01 17.45 8.79
N GLY A 983 -9.89 16.82 7.99
CA GLY A 983 -10.66 17.51 6.96
C GLY A 983 -11.48 18.67 7.49
N VAL A 984 -12.15 18.48 8.63
CA VAL A 984 -12.89 19.54 9.32
C VAL A 984 -11.98 20.74 9.63
N ILE A 985 -10.74 20.51 10.05
CA ILE A 985 -9.76 21.57 10.37
C ILE A 985 -9.36 22.35 9.11
N TYR A 986 -9.03 21.66 8.01
CA TYR A 986 -8.70 22.33 6.74
C TYR A 986 -9.86 23.21 6.23
N ASN A 987 -11.09 22.72 6.38
CA ASN A 987 -12.30 23.47 6.01
C ASN A 987 -12.46 24.75 6.80
N PHE A 988 -12.13 24.75 8.10
CA PHE A 988 -12.15 25.96 8.90
C PHE A 988 -11.20 27.04 8.37
N GLY A 989 -10.02 26.65 7.88
CA GLY A 989 -9.07 27.56 7.21
C GLY A 989 -9.68 28.21 5.97
N TYR A 990 -10.24 27.41 5.07
CA TYR A 990 -10.92 27.90 3.87
C TYR A 990 -12.11 28.80 4.20
N ILE A 991 -12.97 28.35 5.12
CA ILE A 991 -14.13 29.11 5.61
C ILE A 991 -13.66 30.48 6.12
N LEU A 992 -12.58 30.56 6.89
CA LEU A 992 -12.09 31.82 7.44
C LEU A 992 -11.59 32.78 6.35
N ILE A 993 -10.82 32.29 5.38
CA ILE A 993 -10.29 33.11 4.27
C ILE A 993 -11.43 33.69 3.43
N PHE A 994 -12.38 32.84 3.03
CA PHE A 994 -13.53 33.27 2.22
C PHE A 994 -14.59 34.05 3.02
N SER A 995 -14.62 33.90 4.36
CA SER A 995 -15.50 34.67 5.24
C SER A 995 -15.12 36.15 5.36
N LEU A 996 -13.85 36.48 5.13
CA LEU A 996 -13.28 37.78 5.47
C LEU A 996 -14.09 38.97 4.90
N PRO A 997 -14.55 38.97 3.63
CA PRO A 997 -15.36 40.07 3.09
C PRO A 997 -16.70 40.23 3.82
N PHE A 998 -17.34 39.13 4.21
CA PHE A 998 -18.63 39.12 4.90
C PHE A 998 -18.50 39.53 6.37
N LEU A 999 -17.41 39.13 7.03
CA LEU A 999 -17.07 39.61 8.36
C LEU A 999 -16.80 41.12 8.35
N VAL A 1000 -16.05 41.63 7.37
CA VAL A 1000 -15.83 43.07 7.19
C VAL A 1000 -17.16 43.80 6.98
N LEU A 1001 -18.07 43.26 6.18
CA LEU A 1001 -19.39 43.83 5.94
C LEU A 1001 -20.26 43.83 7.22
N SER A 1002 -20.27 42.73 7.97
CA SER A 1002 -20.96 42.62 9.26
C SER A 1002 -20.45 43.68 10.25
N VAL A 1003 -19.13 43.82 10.38
CA VAL A 1003 -18.50 44.83 11.24
C VAL A 1003 -18.84 46.25 10.77
N ALA A 1004 -18.83 46.52 9.45
CA ALA A 1004 -19.18 47.82 8.89
C ALA A 1004 -20.66 48.19 9.12
N LEU A 1005 -21.56 47.22 9.05
CA LEU A 1005 -22.99 47.39 9.33
C LEU A 1005 -23.25 47.70 10.81
N TYR A 1006 -22.59 46.98 11.72
CA TYR A 1006 -22.70 47.27 13.14
C TYR A 1006 -22.17 48.68 13.45
N SER A 1007 -20.99 49.01 12.91
CA SER A 1007 -20.32 50.31 13.04
C SER A 1007 -21.21 51.47 12.55
N THR A 1008 -21.87 51.29 11.42
CA THR A 1008 -22.76 52.32 10.86
C THR A 1008 -23.99 52.49 11.75
N GLY A 1009 -24.58 51.39 12.23
CA GLY A 1009 -25.71 51.44 13.14
C GLY A 1009 -25.40 52.14 14.44
N ILE A 1010 -24.34 51.71 15.12
CA ILE A 1010 -23.98 52.28 16.42
C ILE A 1010 -23.67 53.77 16.29
N ASN A 1011 -23.00 54.19 15.22
CA ASN A 1011 -22.74 55.59 14.94
C ASN A 1011 -24.03 56.41 14.75
N LEU A 1012 -25.00 55.86 14.00
CA LEU A 1012 -26.31 56.50 13.81
C LEU A 1012 -27.14 56.54 15.11
N TYR A 1013 -27.18 55.46 15.87
CA TYR A 1013 -27.97 55.33 17.10
C TYR A 1013 -27.41 56.13 18.28
N THR A 1014 -26.12 56.45 18.23
CA THR A 1014 -25.44 57.26 19.23
C THR A 1014 -25.36 58.73 18.83
N GLU A 1015 -26.03 59.15 17.75
CA GLU A 1015 -25.94 60.52 17.23
C GLU A 1015 -24.48 60.97 17.01
N ASN A 1016 -23.63 60.05 16.54
CA ASN A 1016 -22.19 60.20 16.35
C ASN A 1016 -21.33 60.25 17.62
N HIS A 1017 -21.87 60.00 18.81
CA HIS A 1017 -21.05 59.87 20.03
C HIS A 1017 -20.09 58.67 19.98
N VAL A 1018 -20.49 57.57 19.33
CA VAL A 1018 -19.58 56.48 18.97
C VAL A 1018 -19.19 56.68 17.51
N SER A 1019 -17.90 56.94 17.27
CA SER A 1019 -17.39 57.08 15.91
C SER A 1019 -17.56 55.76 15.15
N LYS A 1020 -17.70 55.81 13.81
CA LYS A 1020 -17.68 54.59 12.99
C LYS A 1020 -16.42 53.75 13.23
N ARG A 1021 -15.28 54.40 13.47
CA ARG A 1021 -14.02 53.70 13.75
C ARG A 1021 -14.12 52.88 15.04
N ASP A 1022 -14.69 53.45 16.10
CA ASP A 1022 -14.84 52.73 17.37
C ASP A 1022 -15.93 51.67 17.30
N GLY A 1023 -17.03 51.94 16.59
CA GLY A 1023 -18.03 50.92 16.26
C GLY A 1023 -17.45 49.72 15.50
N TRP A 1024 -16.49 49.97 14.59
CA TRP A 1024 -15.79 48.92 13.85
C TRP A 1024 -14.90 48.09 14.77
N LYS A 1025 -14.11 48.74 15.63
CA LYS A 1025 -13.29 48.05 16.64
C LYS A 1025 -14.13 47.19 17.58
N ILE A 1026 -15.25 47.71 18.08
CA ILE A 1026 -16.16 46.99 18.99
C ILE A 1026 -16.70 45.72 18.36
N SER A 1027 -17.22 45.81 17.14
CA SER A 1027 -17.79 44.64 16.45
C SER A 1027 -16.71 43.64 16.05
N LEU A 1028 -15.54 44.11 15.59
CA LEU A 1028 -14.44 43.22 15.25
C LEU A 1028 -13.95 42.47 16.49
N THR A 1029 -13.74 43.18 17.60
CA THR A 1029 -13.33 42.56 18.88
C THR A 1029 -14.38 41.56 19.37
N SER A 1030 -15.66 41.91 19.29
CA SER A 1030 -16.75 41.00 19.68
C SER A 1030 -16.77 39.73 18.82
N LEU A 1031 -16.62 39.88 17.51
CA LEU A 1031 -16.57 38.76 16.58
C LEU A 1031 -15.35 37.87 16.84
N LEU A 1032 -14.18 38.46 17.04
CA LEU A 1032 -12.95 37.73 17.34
C LEU A 1032 -13.03 36.99 18.67
N ILE A 1033 -13.60 37.59 19.73
CA ILE A 1033 -13.82 36.89 21.00
C ILE A 1033 -14.75 35.69 20.81
N VAL A 1034 -15.85 35.85 20.06
CA VAL A 1034 -16.77 34.74 19.81
C VAL A 1034 -16.10 33.65 18.99
N LEU A 1035 -15.31 34.01 17.96
CA LEU A 1035 -14.53 33.05 17.19
C LEU A 1035 -13.53 32.31 18.09
N THR A 1036 -12.75 33.00 18.91
CA THR A 1036 -11.83 32.36 19.87
C THR A 1036 -12.54 31.38 20.80
N ILE A 1037 -13.73 31.73 21.33
CA ILE A 1037 -14.51 30.81 22.16
C ILE A 1037 -14.94 29.58 21.36
N VAL A 1038 -15.41 29.75 20.13
CA VAL A 1038 -15.80 28.63 19.25
C VAL A 1038 -14.59 27.74 18.95
N PHE A 1039 -13.43 28.32 18.64
CA PHE A 1039 -12.19 27.58 18.40
C PHE A 1039 -11.70 26.83 19.64
N MET A 1040 -11.79 27.44 20.82
CA MET A 1040 -11.44 26.77 22.08
C MET A 1040 -12.38 25.59 22.36
N ILE A 1041 -13.68 25.77 22.18
CA ILE A 1041 -14.67 24.70 22.34
C ILE A 1041 -14.34 23.56 21.36
N TYR A 1042 -14.05 23.87 20.10
CA TYR A 1042 -13.68 22.88 19.10
C TYR A 1042 -12.40 22.13 19.46
N ILE A 1043 -11.33 22.83 19.88
CA ILE A 1043 -10.09 22.19 20.34
C ILE A 1043 -10.35 21.27 21.53
N VAL A 1044 -11.17 21.70 22.50
CA VAL A 1044 -11.53 20.87 23.65
C VAL A 1044 -12.28 19.62 23.19
N PHE A 1045 -13.24 19.75 22.26
CA PHE A 1045 -13.92 18.58 21.69
C PHE A 1045 -12.96 17.65 20.95
N TYR A 1046 -12.07 18.18 20.10
CA TYR A 1046 -11.07 17.40 19.39
C TYR A 1046 -10.14 16.67 20.36
N LEU A 1047 -9.65 17.34 21.41
CA LEU A 1047 -8.77 16.74 22.42
C LEU A 1047 -9.50 15.69 23.27
N ILE A 1048 -10.75 15.95 23.69
CA ILE A 1048 -11.56 14.97 24.41
C ILE A 1048 -11.81 13.75 23.53
N PHE A 1049 -12.15 13.98 22.26
CA PHE A 1049 -12.41 12.91 21.30
C PHE A 1049 -11.16 12.08 21.04
N LYS A 1050 -10.04 12.73 20.73
CA LYS A 1050 -8.75 12.07 20.57
C LYS A 1050 -8.37 11.30 21.83
N ALA A 1051 -8.49 11.89 23.01
CA ALA A 1051 -8.16 11.21 24.27
C ALA A 1051 -9.06 10.00 24.54
N LEU A 1052 -10.38 10.11 24.31
CA LEU A 1052 -11.33 9.00 24.45
C LEU A 1052 -10.99 7.86 23.50
N PHE A 1053 -10.75 8.16 22.22
CA PHE A 1053 -10.42 7.11 21.26
C PHE A 1053 -9.04 6.54 21.50
N SER A 1054 -8.02 7.34 21.82
CA SER A 1054 -6.72 6.81 22.24
C SER A 1054 -6.83 5.90 23.47
N LEU A 1055 -7.69 6.24 24.44
CA LEU A 1055 -7.99 5.37 25.58
C LEU A 1055 -8.66 4.05 25.16
N ILE A 1056 -9.67 4.11 24.29
CA ILE A 1056 -10.36 2.92 23.74
C ILE A 1056 -9.37 2.06 22.95
N THR A 1057 -8.47 2.70 22.19
CA THR A 1057 -7.47 2.04 21.37
C THR A 1057 -6.43 1.32 22.24
N ILE A 1058 -5.93 1.98 23.29
CA ILE A 1058 -5.02 1.38 24.26
C ILE A 1058 -5.71 0.24 25.01
N GLU A 1059 -6.96 0.41 25.48
CA GLU A 1059 -7.68 -0.66 26.18
C GLU A 1059 -7.98 -1.85 25.27
N ALA A 1060 -8.35 -1.63 24.00
CA ALA A 1060 -8.58 -2.70 23.04
C ALA A 1060 -7.29 -3.50 22.75
N ILE A 1061 -6.17 -2.80 22.53
CA ILE A 1061 -4.84 -3.41 22.31
C ILE A 1061 -4.34 -4.18 23.54
N VAL A 1062 -4.72 -3.76 24.75
CA VAL A 1062 -4.32 -4.44 26.00
C VAL A 1062 -5.28 -5.58 26.39
N SER A 1063 -6.48 -5.63 25.79
CA SER A 1063 -7.51 -6.63 26.10
C SER A 1063 -7.58 -7.81 25.13
N GLU A 1064 -6.93 -7.72 23.97
CA GLU A 1064 -6.61 -8.83 23.06
C GLU A 1064 -5.19 -9.33 23.31
#